data_AF-A0A524I131-F1
#
_entry.id   AF-A0A524I131-F1
#
_cell.length_a   1.000
_cell.length_b   1.000
_cell.length_c   1.000
_cell.angle_alpha   90.00
_cell.angle_beta   90.00
_cell.angle_gamma   90.00
#
_symmetry.space_group_name_H-M   'P 1'
#
loop_
_entity.id
_entity.type
_entity.pdbx_description
1 polymer ?
#
loop_
_entity_poly.entity_id
_entity_poly.type
_entity_poly.pdbx_seq_one_letter_code
_entity_poly.pdbx_strand_id
1 'polypeptide(L)'
;MTKTGKGRSPMNPWKELSEFQQSVWLDYIRRDLVTGGELDRLIREDGLRGVTSNPSIFEKAIAGGADYDPAIEELIAANPHLDSFALYEELAVKDIQIAADLLRRVYDETGGEDGYVSMEISPDLAHDTGKSIDEARRLWKKIDRPNVMIKVPATPEGIPVIETLIAEGLNINVTLMFSLSHYDAVAGAYLRGLERCPEPRKIASVASFFVSRVDSVVDKALEAIGSGEAVALKGKIAVANAKMAYRRFRETFRGDRWEKLAERGARAQRPLWASTGTKNPAYSDVLYVEELIGPLTVNTVPPATFQAFKDHGKPRVRIGENIEEAESQLRSLAALGIDLRSITARLQEEGVASFVQAFRDLLAALDEKSRALFAGRRIAQGFLLGEYRPKFEDRLAAWKKENFSRRFWAKDFTLWSDRPTAEITNRMGWLDLPELMHDKLDQLESFAEEVKADGFRHAVLMGMGGSSLAPEFFQKTFGNRPGYPELVVLDSTHPAAVASVEKTIDVGRTLFIVSSKSGTTLETLSFYRYFWGKASRLTDTPGCSFIAITDPGTPLAELAGKRRFRRLFEAHPEVGGRFSALTDFGLVPAALIGMDVRKLLDRARVAAENNAICVPLDAASGYLLGAALGEVTKQRNKLTIFTSSSLSHFPAWLEQLIAESTGKDGKGIVPIVNEPFLSPESYPKDRL
;
A
#
# COMPACT_ATOMS: atom_id res chain seq x y z
N MET A 1 13.38 -68.95 18.31
CA MET A 1 12.69 -67.96 17.42
C MET A 1 12.74 -66.60 18.11
N THR A 2 13.78 -65.83 17.80
CA THR A 2 14.02 -64.48 18.28
C THR A 2 13.10 -63.52 17.54
N LYS A 3 12.22 -62.82 18.27
CA LYS A 3 11.37 -61.75 17.72
C LYS A 3 12.26 -60.58 17.34
N THR A 4 12.38 -60.34 16.04
CA THR A 4 12.97 -59.14 15.45
C THR A 4 12.17 -57.91 15.86
N GLY A 5 12.86 -56.92 16.44
CA GLY A 5 12.29 -55.62 16.78
C GLY A 5 11.86 -54.89 15.52
N LYS A 6 10.60 -54.44 15.50
CA LYS A 6 10.13 -53.43 14.55
C LYS A 6 10.94 -52.16 14.80
N GLY A 7 11.74 -51.75 13.81
CA GLY A 7 12.42 -50.46 13.82
C GLY A 7 11.41 -49.33 14.02
N ARG A 8 11.62 -48.51 15.05
CA ARG A 8 10.98 -47.19 15.16
C ARG A 8 11.32 -46.42 13.87
N SER A 9 10.33 -45.85 13.20
CA SER A 9 10.60 -44.82 12.18
C SER A 9 11.49 -43.75 12.82
N PRO A 10 12.53 -43.26 12.11
CA PRO A 10 13.39 -42.21 12.64
C PRO A 10 12.52 -41.02 13.07
N MET A 11 12.67 -40.59 14.32
CA MET A 11 11.96 -39.42 14.83
C MET A 11 12.48 -38.17 14.11
N ASN A 12 11.59 -37.21 13.89
CA ASN A 12 11.94 -35.93 13.31
C ASN A 12 12.82 -35.14 14.31
N PRO A 13 14.09 -34.85 14.00
CA PRO A 13 15.01 -34.25 14.96
C PRO A 13 14.57 -32.85 15.43
N TRP A 14 13.75 -32.15 14.65
CA TRP A 14 13.15 -30.88 15.07
C TRP A 14 12.17 -31.03 16.24
N LYS A 15 11.40 -32.14 16.28
CA LYS A 15 10.47 -32.40 17.39
C LYS A 15 11.20 -32.72 18.69
N GLU A 16 12.37 -33.34 18.59
CA GLU A 16 13.22 -33.66 19.74
C GLU A 16 13.79 -32.39 20.41
N LEU A 17 13.93 -31.27 19.69
CA LEU A 17 14.45 -30.01 20.29
C LEU A 17 13.61 -29.48 21.44
N SER A 18 12.31 -29.80 21.47
CA SER A 18 11.43 -29.43 22.58
C SER A 18 11.88 -30.06 23.92
N GLU A 19 12.47 -31.25 23.90
CA GLU A 19 13.04 -31.91 25.09
C GLU A 19 14.27 -31.15 25.63
N PHE A 20 14.96 -30.42 24.75
CA PHE A 20 16.13 -29.60 25.08
C PHE A 20 15.77 -28.13 25.38
N GLN A 21 14.47 -27.80 25.43
CA GLN A 21 13.97 -26.43 25.62
C GLN A 21 14.57 -25.44 24.60
N GLN A 22 14.76 -25.89 23.36
CA GLN A 22 15.10 -25.04 22.23
C GLN A 22 13.96 -25.04 21.21
N SER A 23 13.53 -23.85 20.80
CA SER A 23 12.49 -23.68 19.79
C SER A 23 13.11 -23.42 18.40
N VAL A 24 12.55 -24.04 17.36
CA VAL A 24 12.95 -23.78 15.96
C VAL A 24 11.98 -22.80 15.32
N TRP A 25 12.53 -21.75 14.73
CA TRP A 25 11.82 -20.75 13.94
C TRP A 25 12.30 -20.81 12.49
N LEU A 26 11.44 -20.42 11.56
CA LEU A 26 11.76 -20.37 10.13
C LEU A 26 12.09 -18.94 9.72
N ASP A 27 13.27 -18.72 9.15
CA ASP A 27 13.69 -17.44 8.59
C ASP A 27 13.22 -17.28 7.14
N TYR A 28 11.90 -17.34 6.97
CA TYR A 28 11.24 -17.30 5.67
C TYR A 28 9.75 -17.01 5.80
N ILE A 29 9.24 -16.14 4.94
CA ILE A 29 7.80 -15.90 4.78
C ILE A 29 7.51 -15.55 3.33
N ARG A 30 6.41 -16.11 2.79
CA ARG A 30 5.83 -15.74 1.50
C ARG A 30 4.35 -16.12 1.48
N ARG A 31 3.60 -15.53 0.55
CA ARG A 31 2.13 -15.65 0.47
C ARG A 31 1.67 -17.11 0.38
N ASP A 32 2.17 -17.88 -0.57
CA ASP A 32 1.88 -19.31 -0.76
C ASP A 32 2.26 -20.19 0.46
N LEU A 33 3.34 -19.89 1.18
CA LEU A 33 3.70 -20.60 2.41
C LEU A 33 2.57 -20.49 3.46
N VAL A 34 1.99 -19.29 3.60
CA VAL A 34 0.96 -19.00 4.60
C VAL A 34 -0.47 -19.32 4.11
N THR A 35 -0.74 -19.28 2.81
CA THR A 35 -2.07 -19.59 2.24
C THR A 35 -2.20 -21.01 1.71
N GLY A 36 -1.10 -21.66 1.33
CA GLY A 36 -1.05 -22.97 0.68
C GLY A 36 -1.00 -24.17 1.63
N GLY A 37 -1.06 -23.93 2.96
CA GLY A 37 -1.07 -24.97 3.98
C GLY A 37 0.30 -25.54 4.36
N GLU A 38 1.39 -25.13 3.70
CA GLU A 38 2.74 -25.59 4.03
C GLU A 38 3.17 -25.14 5.44
N LEU A 39 2.86 -23.90 5.85
CA LEU A 39 3.18 -23.45 7.20
C LEU A 39 2.46 -24.27 8.28
N ASP A 40 1.16 -24.58 8.12
CA ASP A 40 0.42 -25.46 9.05
C ASP A 40 1.07 -26.85 9.13
N ARG A 41 1.49 -27.38 7.96
CA ARG A 41 2.21 -28.66 7.89
C ARG A 41 3.51 -28.61 8.68
N LEU A 42 4.35 -27.58 8.49
CA LEU A 42 5.61 -27.42 9.22
C LEU A 42 5.38 -27.31 10.74
N ILE A 43 4.33 -26.61 11.16
CA ILE A 43 3.96 -26.50 12.59
C ILE A 43 3.61 -27.88 13.16
N ARG A 44 2.73 -28.64 12.49
CA ARG A 44 2.18 -29.90 13.02
C ARG A 44 3.12 -31.09 12.87
N GLU A 45 3.78 -31.19 11.72
CA GLU A 45 4.60 -32.35 11.37
C GLU A 45 6.06 -32.16 11.77
N ASP A 46 6.56 -30.93 11.71
CA ASP A 46 7.96 -30.60 11.91
C ASP A 46 8.25 -29.85 13.21
N GLY A 47 7.22 -29.49 13.99
CA GLY A 47 7.39 -28.87 15.30
C GLY A 47 7.84 -27.42 15.23
N LEU A 48 7.59 -26.73 14.11
CA LEU A 48 7.91 -25.33 13.94
C LEU A 48 7.17 -24.45 14.97
N ARG A 49 7.89 -23.54 15.62
CA ARG A 49 7.38 -22.74 16.76
C ARG A 49 7.34 -21.23 16.49
N GLY A 50 7.80 -20.76 15.35
CA GLY A 50 7.76 -19.34 14.99
C GLY A 50 8.32 -19.05 13.61
N VAL A 51 8.15 -17.80 13.16
CA VAL A 51 8.58 -17.33 11.84
C VAL A 51 9.20 -15.94 11.96
N THR A 52 10.25 -15.67 11.19
CA THR A 52 10.82 -14.33 11.03
C THR A 52 10.73 -13.84 9.59
N SER A 53 10.44 -12.55 9.43
CA SER A 53 10.54 -11.86 8.15
C SER A 53 11.70 -10.86 8.14
N ASN A 54 12.13 -10.46 6.94
CA ASN A 54 13.05 -9.36 6.69
C ASN A 54 12.82 -8.82 5.26
N PRO A 55 13.30 -7.61 4.94
CA PRO A 55 13.09 -6.99 3.62
C PRO A 55 13.51 -7.85 2.43
N SER A 56 14.66 -8.53 2.50
CA SER A 56 15.18 -9.35 1.40
C SER A 56 14.34 -10.61 1.11
N ILE A 57 13.64 -11.12 2.12
CA ILE A 57 12.70 -12.24 1.93
C ILE A 57 11.47 -11.75 1.15
N PHE A 58 10.91 -10.59 1.53
CA PHE A 58 9.79 -9.99 0.81
C PHE A 58 10.17 -9.57 -0.61
N GLU A 59 11.36 -9.01 -0.82
CA GLU A 59 11.86 -8.65 -2.15
C GLU A 59 11.74 -9.85 -3.10
N LYS A 60 12.31 -10.99 -2.72
CA LYS A 60 12.29 -12.21 -3.52
C LYS A 60 10.89 -12.79 -3.69
N ALA A 61 10.07 -12.75 -2.64
CA ALA A 61 8.71 -13.29 -2.68
C ALA A 61 7.77 -12.46 -3.57
N ILE A 62 7.87 -11.13 -3.50
CA ILE A 62 7.04 -10.20 -4.25
C ILE A 62 7.52 -10.13 -5.70
N ALA A 63 8.83 -9.95 -5.94
CA ALA A 63 9.37 -9.80 -7.28
C ALA A 63 9.41 -11.13 -8.07
N GLY A 64 9.63 -12.25 -7.39
CA GLY A 64 9.94 -13.54 -8.03
C GLY A 64 8.76 -14.42 -8.40
N GLY A 65 7.51 -14.02 -8.12
CA GLY A 65 6.33 -14.87 -8.34
C GLY A 65 5.03 -14.10 -8.54
N ALA A 66 3.97 -14.78 -8.97
CA ALA A 66 2.64 -14.19 -9.23
C ALA A 66 1.72 -14.16 -8.00
N ASP A 67 2.17 -14.70 -6.86
CA ASP A 67 1.33 -14.91 -5.66
C ASP A 67 0.77 -13.60 -5.07
N TYR A 68 1.42 -12.48 -5.35
CA TYR A 68 1.02 -11.15 -4.86
C TYR A 68 0.20 -10.35 -5.88
N ASP A 69 0.09 -10.81 -7.14
CA ASP A 69 -0.50 -10.03 -8.23
C ASP A 69 -1.97 -9.66 -7.96
N PRO A 70 -2.85 -10.60 -7.57
CA PRO A 70 -4.25 -10.27 -7.31
C PRO A 70 -4.40 -9.28 -6.14
N ALA A 71 -3.58 -9.43 -5.09
CA ALA A 71 -3.62 -8.54 -3.93
C ALA A 71 -3.11 -7.13 -4.27
N ILE A 72 -2.08 -7.02 -5.12
CA ILE A 72 -1.58 -5.74 -5.63
C ILE A 72 -2.68 -5.04 -6.45
N GLU A 73 -3.33 -5.76 -7.37
CA GLU A 73 -4.42 -5.22 -8.18
C GLU A 73 -5.60 -4.76 -7.32
N GLU A 74 -6.02 -5.56 -6.34
CA GLU A 74 -7.13 -5.25 -5.43
C GLU A 74 -6.82 -4.03 -4.56
N LEU A 75 -5.63 -3.96 -3.97
CA LEU A 75 -5.23 -2.84 -3.10
C LEU A 75 -5.15 -1.52 -3.86
N ILE A 76 -4.61 -1.53 -5.08
CA ILE A 76 -4.52 -0.32 -5.92
C ILE A 76 -5.90 0.08 -6.45
N ALA A 77 -6.75 -0.87 -6.82
CA ALA A 77 -8.12 -0.57 -7.24
C ALA A 77 -8.97 -0.01 -6.09
N ALA A 78 -8.75 -0.48 -4.86
CA ALA A 78 -9.42 0.04 -3.67
C ALA A 78 -8.86 1.39 -3.21
N ASN A 79 -7.57 1.62 -3.41
CA ASN A 79 -6.90 2.87 -3.04
C ASN A 79 -5.79 3.23 -4.05
N PRO A 80 -6.12 4.03 -5.07
CA PRO A 80 -5.14 4.54 -6.05
C PRO A 80 -4.04 5.42 -5.44
N HIS A 81 -4.19 5.82 -4.17
CA HIS A 81 -3.25 6.66 -3.43
C HIS A 81 -2.17 5.87 -2.69
N LEU A 82 -2.09 4.55 -2.85
CA LEU A 82 -1.02 3.77 -2.23
C LEU A 82 0.31 4.01 -2.95
N ASP A 83 1.31 4.50 -2.21
CA ASP A 83 2.70 4.45 -2.67
C ASP A 83 3.28 3.05 -2.43
N SER A 84 4.46 2.76 -2.99
CA SER A 84 5.09 1.43 -2.90
C SER A 84 5.38 1.02 -1.46
N PHE A 85 5.68 1.98 -0.57
CA PHE A 85 5.88 1.68 0.85
C PHE A 85 4.57 1.25 1.52
N ALA A 86 3.49 2.02 1.33
CA ALA A 86 2.19 1.70 1.89
C ALA A 86 1.64 0.38 1.32
N LEU A 87 1.83 0.15 0.02
CA LEU A 87 1.47 -1.11 -0.64
C LEU A 87 2.25 -2.29 -0.07
N TYR A 88 3.58 -2.18 0.06
CA TYR A 88 4.40 -3.21 0.73
C TYR A 88 3.87 -3.51 2.12
N GLU A 89 3.58 -2.47 2.89
CA GLU A 89 3.12 -2.63 4.27
C GLU A 89 1.79 -3.36 4.34
N GLU A 90 0.79 -3.01 3.51
CA GLU A 90 -0.47 -3.75 3.47
C GLU A 90 -0.25 -5.23 3.13
N LEU A 91 0.59 -5.52 2.13
CA LEU A 91 0.91 -6.89 1.73
C LEU A 91 1.60 -7.68 2.87
N ALA A 92 2.60 -7.07 3.50
CA ALA A 92 3.39 -7.68 4.57
C ALA A 92 2.56 -7.87 5.85
N VAL A 93 1.79 -6.85 6.27
CA VAL A 93 0.89 -6.95 7.43
C VAL A 93 -0.10 -8.11 7.24
N LYS A 94 -0.67 -8.25 6.04
CA LYS A 94 -1.60 -9.35 5.75
C LYS A 94 -0.92 -10.72 5.87
N ASP A 95 0.30 -10.89 5.36
CA ASP A 95 1.06 -12.14 5.51
C ASP A 95 1.37 -12.44 6.98
N ILE A 96 1.78 -11.44 7.74
CA ILE A 96 2.09 -11.57 9.17
C ILE A 96 0.85 -11.93 9.98
N GLN A 97 -0.32 -11.35 9.66
CA GLN A 97 -1.59 -11.70 10.30
C GLN A 97 -1.96 -13.16 10.05
N ILE A 98 -1.87 -13.64 8.80
CA ILE A 98 -2.17 -15.05 8.46
C ILE A 98 -1.20 -15.98 9.18
N ALA A 99 0.11 -15.69 9.15
CA ALA A 99 1.11 -16.49 9.84
C ALA A 99 0.88 -16.51 11.36
N ALA A 100 0.53 -15.37 11.95
CA ALA A 100 0.21 -15.26 13.38
C ALA A 100 -1.05 -16.07 13.73
N ASP A 101 -2.08 -16.05 12.87
CA ASP A 101 -3.30 -16.84 13.07
C ASP A 101 -3.02 -18.35 13.00
N LEU A 102 -2.15 -18.80 12.10
CA LEU A 102 -1.72 -20.21 12.03
C LEU A 102 -0.88 -20.64 13.24
N LEU A 103 0.01 -19.77 13.71
CA LEU A 103 0.84 -20.02 14.90
C LEU A 103 0.10 -19.79 16.22
N ARG A 104 -1.14 -19.27 16.18
CA ARG A 104 -1.90 -18.93 17.38
C ARG A 104 -2.13 -20.14 18.27
N ARG A 105 -2.34 -21.31 17.68
CA ARG A 105 -2.45 -22.57 18.40
C ARG A 105 -1.21 -22.86 19.25
N VAL A 106 -0.02 -22.70 18.67
CA VAL A 106 1.25 -22.91 19.39
C VAL A 106 1.40 -21.89 20.50
N TYR A 107 1.03 -20.64 20.25
CA TYR A 107 1.06 -19.58 21.25
C TYR A 107 0.16 -19.90 22.45
N ASP A 108 -1.08 -20.31 22.22
CA ASP A 108 -2.02 -20.64 23.29
C ASP A 108 -1.58 -21.91 24.04
N GLU A 109 -1.17 -22.97 23.34
CA GLU A 109 -0.71 -24.24 23.95
C GLU A 109 0.54 -24.08 24.81
N THR A 110 1.40 -23.12 24.49
CA THR A 110 2.65 -22.85 25.24
C THR A 110 2.51 -21.71 26.26
N GLY A 111 1.29 -21.20 26.47
CA GLY A 111 1.07 -20.07 27.37
C GLY A 111 1.86 -18.81 26.98
N GLY A 112 2.05 -18.59 25.67
CA GLY A 112 2.82 -17.48 25.11
C GLY A 112 4.33 -17.63 25.20
N GLU A 113 4.86 -18.84 25.39
CA GLU A 113 6.30 -19.09 25.27
C GLU A 113 6.76 -19.11 23.80
N ASP A 114 5.97 -19.69 22.91
CA ASP A 114 6.24 -19.79 21.47
C ASP A 114 5.05 -19.32 20.62
N GLY A 115 5.06 -19.62 19.31
CA GLY A 115 3.99 -19.28 18.38
C GLY A 115 4.09 -17.86 17.82
N TYR A 116 5.31 -17.31 17.74
CA TYR A 116 5.52 -15.91 17.37
C TYR A 116 5.84 -15.70 15.89
N VAL A 117 5.40 -14.56 15.37
CA VAL A 117 5.81 -14.04 14.05
C VAL A 117 6.46 -12.69 14.22
N SER A 118 7.65 -12.49 13.64
CA SER A 118 8.36 -11.21 13.70
C SER A 118 8.15 -10.36 12.44
N MET A 119 7.86 -9.06 12.63
CA MET A 119 7.85 -8.05 11.57
C MET A 119 8.80 -6.91 11.93
N GLU A 120 9.65 -6.51 11.00
CA GLU A 120 10.67 -5.48 11.19
C GLU A 120 10.12 -4.08 10.93
N ILE A 121 10.56 -3.11 11.74
CA ILE A 121 10.38 -1.69 11.44
C ILE A 121 11.20 -1.31 10.19
N SER A 122 10.89 -0.16 9.58
CA SER A 122 11.64 0.34 8.43
C SER A 122 13.13 0.48 8.76
N PRO A 123 14.05 -0.14 7.98
CA PRO A 123 15.48 -0.01 8.21
C PRO A 123 16.00 1.43 8.10
N ASP A 124 15.31 2.30 7.33
CA ASP A 124 15.67 3.72 7.23
C ASP A 124 15.50 4.48 8.57
N LEU A 125 14.79 3.90 9.55
CA LEU A 125 14.60 4.47 10.89
C LEU A 125 15.61 3.96 11.92
N ALA A 126 16.57 3.11 11.55
CA ALA A 126 17.50 2.47 12.49
C ALA A 126 18.33 3.45 13.36
N HIS A 127 18.41 4.72 12.95
CA HIS A 127 19.09 5.81 13.65
C HIS A 127 18.14 6.93 14.13
N ASP A 128 16.82 6.72 14.12
CA ASP A 128 15.80 7.68 14.57
C ASP A 128 14.93 7.02 15.65
N THR A 129 15.31 7.21 16.92
CA THR A 129 14.61 6.61 18.08
C THR A 129 13.13 6.99 18.14
N GLY A 130 12.79 8.25 17.90
CA GLY A 130 11.41 8.75 18.01
C GLY A 130 10.50 8.09 16.97
N LYS A 131 10.91 8.16 15.70
CA LYS A 131 10.12 7.57 14.61
C LYS A 131 10.05 6.05 14.68
N SER A 132 11.13 5.39 15.15
CA SER A 132 11.12 3.94 15.36
C SER A 132 10.07 3.51 16.39
N ILE A 133 9.92 4.26 17.48
CA ILE A 133 8.89 4.00 18.49
C ILE A 133 7.50 4.19 17.89
N ASP A 134 7.28 5.29 17.17
CA ASP A 134 5.97 5.60 16.58
C ASP A 134 5.56 4.58 15.51
N GLU A 135 6.51 4.15 14.67
CA GLU A 135 6.28 3.10 13.68
C GLU A 135 5.97 1.76 14.35
N ALA A 136 6.74 1.36 15.36
CA ALA A 136 6.50 0.13 16.10
C ALA A 136 5.10 0.08 16.73
N ARG A 137 4.66 1.18 17.37
CA ARG A 137 3.30 1.30 17.93
C ARG A 137 2.23 1.20 16.85
N ARG A 138 2.44 1.86 15.71
CA ARG A 138 1.51 1.84 14.58
C ARG A 138 1.39 0.44 13.98
N LEU A 139 2.51 -0.23 13.74
CA LEU A 139 2.54 -1.61 13.24
C LEU A 139 1.90 -2.58 14.23
N TRP A 140 2.21 -2.48 15.52
CA TRP A 140 1.59 -3.30 16.57
C TRP A 140 0.06 -3.19 16.54
N LYS A 141 -0.45 -1.95 16.49
CA LYS A 141 -1.90 -1.69 16.41
C LYS A 141 -2.51 -2.16 15.09
N LYS A 142 -1.81 -2.01 13.97
CA LYS A 142 -2.30 -2.38 12.63
C LYS A 142 -2.38 -3.90 12.47
N ILE A 143 -1.39 -4.63 12.97
CA ILE A 143 -1.34 -6.09 12.88
C ILE A 143 -2.36 -6.72 13.83
N ASP A 144 -2.50 -6.17 15.05
CA ASP A 144 -3.51 -6.57 16.04
C ASP A 144 -3.54 -8.08 16.32
N ARG A 145 -2.39 -8.64 16.69
CA ARG A 145 -2.23 -10.04 17.10
C ARG A 145 -1.31 -10.15 18.32
N PRO A 146 -1.68 -10.93 19.35
CA PRO A 146 -0.90 -11.01 20.60
C PRO A 146 0.44 -11.75 20.44
N ASN A 147 0.56 -12.57 19.40
CA ASN A 147 1.71 -13.42 19.12
C ASN A 147 2.59 -12.84 18.00
N VAL A 148 2.58 -11.53 17.83
CA VAL A 148 3.52 -10.82 16.94
C VAL A 148 4.65 -10.24 17.77
N MET A 149 5.84 -10.16 17.17
CA MET A 149 6.99 -9.42 17.69
C MET A 149 7.36 -8.31 16.72
N ILE A 150 7.54 -7.10 17.24
CA ILE A 150 8.17 -6.02 16.46
C ILE A 150 9.68 -6.23 16.54
N LYS A 151 10.32 -6.28 15.37
CA LYS A 151 11.75 -6.53 15.26
C LYS A 151 12.50 -5.20 15.16
N VAL A 152 13.44 -4.99 16.08
CA VAL A 152 14.18 -3.72 16.27
C VAL A 152 15.68 -4.01 16.28
N PRO A 153 16.50 -3.29 15.49
CA PRO A 153 17.94 -3.49 15.48
C PRO A 153 18.60 -3.01 16.79
N ALA A 154 19.63 -3.73 17.24
CA ALA A 154 20.40 -3.42 18.45
C ALA A 154 21.43 -2.30 18.25
N THR A 155 21.09 -1.26 17.47
CA THR A 155 21.88 -0.04 17.35
C THR A 155 21.84 0.77 18.64
N PRO A 156 22.79 1.69 18.89
CA PRO A 156 22.72 2.61 20.02
C PRO A 156 21.37 3.34 20.13
N GLU A 157 20.80 3.74 18.99
CA GLU A 157 19.48 4.40 18.90
C GLU A 157 18.31 3.42 19.10
N GLY A 158 18.50 2.14 18.78
CA GLY A 158 17.51 1.07 18.98
C GLY A 158 17.40 0.59 20.43
N ILE A 159 18.45 0.70 21.25
CA ILE A 159 18.42 0.35 22.68
C ILE A 159 17.29 1.08 23.46
N PRO A 160 17.14 2.42 23.38
CA PRO A 160 16.04 3.11 24.04
C PRO A 160 14.67 2.80 23.43
N VAL A 161 14.60 2.43 22.14
CA VAL A 161 13.36 1.96 21.49
C VAL A 161 12.90 0.66 22.16
N ILE A 162 13.81 -0.32 22.29
CA ILE A 162 13.53 -1.62 22.92
C ILE A 162 13.04 -1.43 24.34
N GLU A 163 13.74 -0.64 25.16
CA GLU A 163 13.36 -0.38 26.55
C GLU A 163 11.96 0.24 26.67
N THR A 164 11.62 1.15 25.77
CA THR A 164 10.34 1.86 25.75
C THR A 164 9.20 0.94 25.35
N LEU A 165 9.36 0.18 24.27
CA LEU A 165 8.30 -0.70 23.77
C LEU A 165 8.05 -1.88 24.73
N ILE A 166 9.08 -2.42 25.38
CA ILE A 166 8.92 -3.44 26.44
C ILE A 166 8.16 -2.85 27.64
N ALA A 167 8.46 -1.62 28.05
CA ALA A 167 7.72 -0.96 29.13
C ALA A 167 6.24 -0.73 28.79
N GLU A 168 5.94 -0.47 27.52
CA GLU A 168 4.57 -0.31 26.99
C GLU A 168 3.83 -1.63 26.80
N GLY A 169 4.55 -2.74 26.87
CA GLY A 169 3.99 -4.07 26.86
C GLY A 169 3.93 -4.73 25.48
N LEU A 170 4.81 -4.33 24.55
CA LEU A 170 4.96 -4.97 23.24
C LEU A 170 5.97 -6.11 23.31
N ASN A 171 5.77 -7.14 22.48
CA ASN A 171 6.77 -8.20 22.30
C ASN A 171 7.82 -7.77 21.28
N ILE A 172 9.10 -7.96 21.60
CA ILE A 172 10.20 -7.43 20.79
C ILE A 172 11.18 -8.54 20.38
N ASN A 173 11.46 -8.62 19.08
CA ASN A 173 12.58 -9.39 18.54
C ASN A 173 13.76 -8.44 18.31
N VAL A 174 14.79 -8.51 19.15
CA VAL A 174 15.96 -7.64 18.99
C VAL A 174 16.93 -8.25 18.00
N THR A 175 17.31 -7.54 16.93
CA THR A 175 18.15 -8.07 15.83
C THR A 175 19.51 -7.37 15.72
N LEU A 176 20.39 -7.87 14.83
CA LEU A 176 21.73 -7.32 14.55
C LEU A 176 22.67 -7.27 15.77
N MET A 177 22.63 -8.30 16.62
CA MET A 177 23.63 -8.51 17.67
C MET A 177 24.74 -9.44 17.19
N PHE A 178 25.99 -9.04 17.41
CA PHE A 178 27.18 -9.79 16.99
C PHE A 178 28.20 -9.95 18.12
N SER A 179 28.06 -9.18 19.20
CA SER A 179 29.05 -9.06 20.28
C SER A 179 28.39 -9.17 21.65
N LEU A 180 29.18 -9.51 22.66
CA LEU A 180 28.74 -9.52 24.05
C LEU A 180 28.29 -8.13 24.53
N SER A 181 28.89 -7.05 24.03
CA SER A 181 28.45 -5.69 24.39
C SER A 181 27.08 -5.35 23.80
N HIS A 182 26.76 -5.81 22.59
CA HIS A 182 25.41 -5.66 22.04
C HIS A 182 24.40 -6.44 22.90
N TYR A 183 24.75 -7.69 23.27
CA TYR A 183 23.91 -8.49 24.17
C TYR A 183 23.69 -7.82 25.53
N ASP A 184 24.76 -7.34 26.18
CA ASP A 184 24.70 -6.68 27.49
C ASP A 184 23.81 -5.42 27.45
N ALA A 185 23.91 -4.62 26.38
CA ALA A 185 23.08 -3.44 26.19
C ALA A 185 21.58 -3.78 26.03
N VAL A 186 21.29 -4.80 25.21
CA VAL A 186 19.92 -5.27 24.94
C VAL A 186 19.29 -5.90 26.17
N ALA A 187 20.00 -6.78 26.86
CA ALA A 187 19.54 -7.42 28.09
C ALA A 187 19.29 -6.38 29.19
N GLY A 188 20.16 -5.37 29.30
CA GLY A 188 19.97 -4.24 30.20
C GLY A 188 18.70 -3.43 29.89
N ALA A 189 18.45 -3.12 28.62
CA ALA A 189 17.23 -2.43 28.17
C ALA A 189 15.96 -3.27 28.41
N TYR A 190 16.03 -4.58 28.16
CA TYR A 190 14.91 -5.49 28.44
C TYR A 190 14.52 -5.46 29.92
N LEU A 191 15.50 -5.62 30.82
CA LEU A 191 15.23 -5.59 32.27
C LEU A 191 14.67 -4.24 32.73
N ARG A 192 15.23 -3.12 32.25
CA ARG A 192 14.70 -1.77 32.57
C ARG A 192 13.28 -1.55 32.01
N GLY A 193 12.98 -2.12 30.85
CA GLY A 193 11.64 -2.13 30.29
C GLY A 193 10.65 -2.90 31.18
N LEU A 194 11.01 -4.13 31.58
CA LEU A 194 10.17 -4.97 32.45
C LEU A 194 9.93 -4.35 33.84
N GLU A 195 10.92 -3.63 34.38
CA GLU A 195 10.79 -2.89 35.63
C GLU A 195 9.69 -1.83 35.55
N ARG A 196 9.52 -1.20 34.38
CA ARG A 196 8.49 -0.17 34.12
C ARG A 196 7.17 -0.73 33.56
N CYS A 197 7.18 -1.97 33.06
CA CYS A 197 6.00 -2.61 32.48
C CYS A 197 4.99 -3.00 33.57
N PRO A 198 3.70 -2.62 33.49
CA PRO A 198 2.71 -2.98 34.51
C PRO A 198 2.38 -4.48 34.51
N GLU A 199 2.39 -5.13 33.34
CA GLU A 199 1.93 -6.51 33.13
C GLU A 199 3.03 -7.38 32.46
N PRO A 200 4.20 -7.57 33.11
CA PRO A 200 5.35 -8.22 32.50
C PRO A 200 5.08 -9.68 32.09
N ARG A 201 4.06 -10.33 32.67
CA ARG A 201 3.61 -11.69 32.29
C ARG A 201 3.11 -11.82 30.86
N LYS A 202 2.72 -10.71 30.22
CA LYS A 202 2.25 -10.72 28.82
C LYS A 202 3.39 -10.54 27.83
N ILE A 203 4.60 -10.27 28.31
CA ILE A 203 5.73 -9.86 27.46
C ILE A 203 6.58 -11.07 27.12
N ALA A 204 6.97 -11.11 25.86
CA ALA A 204 8.02 -11.99 25.35
C ALA A 204 9.00 -11.17 24.53
N SER A 205 10.27 -11.55 24.64
CA SER A 205 11.32 -10.97 23.81
C SER A 205 12.37 -12.02 23.50
N VAL A 206 12.96 -11.90 22.31
CA VAL A 206 14.09 -12.72 21.88
C VAL A 206 15.27 -11.81 21.52
N ALA A 207 16.46 -12.29 21.82
CA ALA A 207 17.72 -11.61 21.51
C ALA A 207 18.41 -12.31 20.33
N SER A 208 18.14 -11.87 19.10
CA SER A 208 18.69 -12.44 17.86
C SER A 208 20.18 -12.13 17.68
N PHE A 209 21.01 -13.10 18.07
CA PHE A 209 22.47 -13.09 18.02
C PHE A 209 22.96 -13.82 16.76
N PHE A 210 23.67 -13.10 15.89
CA PHE A 210 24.09 -13.58 14.57
C PHE A 210 25.35 -14.43 14.65
N VAL A 211 25.33 -15.59 14.00
CA VAL A 211 26.40 -16.61 14.10
C VAL A 211 27.28 -16.63 12.85
N SER A 212 26.78 -17.14 11.72
CA SER A 212 27.63 -17.46 10.56
C SER A 212 28.38 -16.25 9.95
N ARG A 213 27.85 -15.03 10.13
CA ARG A 213 28.48 -13.80 9.61
C ARG A 213 29.82 -13.52 10.29
N VAL A 214 29.98 -13.93 11.56
CA VAL A 214 31.22 -13.76 12.31
C VAL A 214 32.32 -14.63 11.70
N ASP A 215 32.08 -15.95 11.55
CA ASP A 215 33.08 -16.84 10.94
C ASP A 215 33.40 -16.44 9.50
N SER A 216 32.41 -15.98 8.72
CA SER A 216 32.64 -15.55 7.33
C SER A 216 33.67 -14.40 7.21
N VAL A 217 33.81 -13.57 8.24
CA VAL A 217 34.80 -12.48 8.28
C VAL A 217 36.07 -12.93 8.99
N VAL A 218 35.93 -13.61 10.13
CA VAL A 218 37.06 -14.04 10.95
C VAL A 218 37.91 -15.09 10.23
N ASP A 219 37.29 -16.05 9.54
CA ASP A 219 38.01 -17.08 8.79
C ASP A 219 38.88 -16.46 7.69
N LYS A 220 38.41 -15.40 7.02
CA LYS A 220 39.21 -14.67 6.02
C LYS A 220 40.42 -13.97 6.66
N ALA A 221 40.24 -13.39 7.85
CA ALA A 221 41.33 -12.78 8.59
C ALA A 221 42.35 -13.84 9.06
N LEU A 222 41.90 -15.00 9.53
CA LEU A 222 42.74 -16.13 9.92
C LEU A 222 43.50 -16.72 8.73
N GLU A 223 42.85 -16.85 7.57
CA GLU A 223 43.46 -17.29 6.31
C GLU A 223 44.59 -16.36 5.87
N ALA A 224 44.40 -15.04 6.02
CA ALA A 224 45.43 -14.06 5.68
C ALA A 224 46.68 -14.16 6.57
N ILE A 225 46.53 -14.62 7.82
CA ILE A 225 47.66 -14.89 8.74
C ILE A 225 48.38 -16.19 8.36
N GLY A 226 47.63 -17.25 8.04
CA GLY A 226 48.16 -18.50 7.50
C GLY A 226 49.01 -19.36 8.46
N SER A 227 49.12 -19.01 9.74
CA SER A 227 49.83 -19.82 10.74
C SER A 227 49.03 -21.08 11.11
N GLY A 228 49.71 -22.13 11.58
CA GLY A 228 49.03 -23.36 12.03
C GLY A 228 48.00 -23.10 13.14
N GLU A 229 48.29 -22.16 14.03
CA GLU A 229 47.37 -21.69 15.08
C GLU A 229 46.15 -20.97 14.49
N ALA A 230 46.34 -20.12 13.48
CA ALA A 230 45.24 -19.41 12.82
C ALA A 230 44.32 -20.37 12.07
N VAL A 231 44.88 -21.35 11.35
CA VAL A 231 44.10 -22.39 10.66
C VAL A 231 43.27 -23.22 11.64
N ALA A 232 43.81 -23.52 12.83
CA ALA A 232 43.12 -24.30 13.85
C ALA A 232 41.89 -23.60 14.47
N LEU A 233 41.75 -22.28 14.30
CA LEU A 233 40.63 -21.48 14.82
C LEU A 233 39.47 -21.29 13.82
N LYS A 234 39.67 -21.65 12.54
CA LYS A 234 38.65 -21.48 11.51
C LYS A 234 37.37 -22.23 11.84
N GLY A 235 36.22 -21.57 11.65
CA GLY A 235 34.89 -22.14 11.91
C GLY A 235 34.55 -22.37 13.39
N LYS A 236 35.38 -21.88 14.33
CA LYS A 236 35.16 -22.05 15.78
C LYS A 236 34.71 -20.77 16.48
N ILE A 237 35.05 -19.61 15.94
CA ILE A 237 34.92 -18.33 16.64
C ILE A 237 33.46 -17.90 16.81
N ALA A 238 32.60 -18.10 15.81
CA ALA A 238 31.19 -17.77 15.94
C ALA A 238 30.49 -18.61 17.01
N VAL A 239 30.76 -19.91 17.07
CA VAL A 239 30.24 -20.81 18.12
C VAL A 239 30.78 -20.40 19.48
N ALA A 240 32.08 -20.13 19.60
CA ALA A 240 32.67 -19.68 20.86
C ALA A 240 32.03 -18.37 21.36
N ASN A 241 31.82 -17.39 20.47
CA ASN A 241 31.15 -16.13 20.77
C ASN A 241 29.69 -16.34 21.23
N ALA A 242 28.94 -17.21 20.55
CA ALA A 242 27.57 -17.55 20.93
C ALA A 242 27.49 -18.27 22.29
N LYS A 243 28.44 -19.17 22.59
CA LYS A 243 28.58 -19.81 23.91
C LYS A 243 28.81 -18.78 25.02
N MET A 244 29.65 -17.77 24.76
CA MET A 244 29.85 -16.67 25.72
C MET A 244 28.58 -15.83 25.90
N ALA A 245 27.82 -15.56 24.83
CA ALA A 245 26.53 -14.87 24.93
C ALA A 245 25.52 -15.69 25.75
N TYR A 246 25.49 -17.02 25.58
CA TYR A 246 24.65 -17.91 26.36
C TYR A 246 25.04 -17.94 27.85
N ARG A 247 26.34 -17.97 28.15
CA ARG A 247 26.83 -17.82 29.54
C ARG A 247 26.34 -16.50 30.13
N ARG A 248 26.48 -15.40 29.39
CA ARG A 248 26.02 -14.08 29.82
C ARG A 248 24.51 -14.05 30.08
N PHE A 249 23.72 -14.69 29.22
CA PHE A 249 22.28 -14.89 29.44
C PHE A 249 21.98 -15.58 30.77
N ARG A 250 22.65 -16.69 31.06
CA ARG A 250 22.49 -17.42 32.32
C ARG A 250 22.87 -16.56 33.54
N GLU A 251 23.85 -15.68 33.38
CA GLU A 251 24.31 -14.75 34.42
C GLU A 251 23.36 -13.57 34.65
N THR A 252 22.72 -13.06 33.58
CA THR A 252 21.78 -11.93 33.63
C THR A 252 20.44 -12.31 34.25
N PHE A 253 19.91 -13.49 33.90
CA PHE A 253 18.58 -13.94 34.33
C PHE A 253 18.65 -14.81 35.60
N ARG A 254 19.38 -14.33 36.60
CA ARG A 254 19.49 -14.91 37.96
C ARG A 254 19.72 -13.80 39.00
N GLY A 255 19.51 -14.11 40.28
CA GLY A 255 19.72 -13.20 41.40
C GLY A 255 18.60 -12.17 41.60
N ASP A 256 18.72 -11.37 42.65
CA ASP A 256 17.63 -10.55 43.22
C ASP A 256 16.89 -9.67 42.20
N ARG A 257 17.60 -9.07 41.24
CA ARG A 257 16.98 -8.20 40.23
C ARG A 257 16.03 -8.99 39.32
N TRP A 258 16.46 -10.17 38.88
CA TRP A 258 15.65 -11.04 38.04
C TRP A 258 14.53 -11.70 38.82
N GLU A 259 14.80 -12.18 40.03
CA GLU A 259 13.82 -12.89 40.86
C GLU A 259 12.59 -12.01 41.15
N LYS A 260 12.79 -10.71 41.46
CA LYS A 260 11.68 -9.74 41.62
C LYS A 260 10.83 -9.58 40.37
N LEU A 261 11.42 -9.69 39.18
CA LEU A 261 10.68 -9.62 37.91
C LEU A 261 9.97 -10.95 37.62
N ALA A 262 10.63 -12.07 37.88
CA ALA A 262 10.06 -13.40 37.73
C ALA A 262 8.85 -13.63 38.65
N GLU A 263 8.88 -13.12 39.88
CA GLU A 263 7.73 -13.11 40.82
C GLU A 263 6.51 -12.35 40.25
N ARG A 264 6.74 -11.34 39.40
CA ARG A 264 5.69 -10.61 38.67
C ARG A 264 5.24 -11.35 37.39
N GLY A 265 5.79 -12.53 37.13
CA GLY A 265 5.51 -13.36 35.97
C GLY A 265 6.33 -13.03 34.73
N ALA A 266 7.40 -12.23 34.84
CA ALA A 266 8.24 -11.91 33.69
C ALA A 266 8.92 -13.16 33.09
N ARG A 267 9.06 -13.19 31.75
CA ARG A 267 9.80 -14.25 31.03
C ARG A 267 11.24 -13.82 30.75
N ALA A 268 12.18 -14.75 30.78
CA ALA A 268 13.56 -14.45 30.40
C ALA A 268 13.64 -14.13 28.90
N GLN A 269 14.45 -13.14 28.50
CA GLN A 269 14.68 -12.85 27.09
C GLN A 269 15.57 -13.94 26.50
N ARG A 270 14.97 -14.85 25.74
CA ARG A 270 15.68 -16.02 25.19
C ARG A 270 16.71 -15.58 24.14
N PRO A 271 17.95 -16.08 24.17
CA PRO A 271 18.86 -15.95 23.05
C PRO A 271 18.26 -16.63 21.83
N LEU A 272 18.27 -15.93 20.70
CA LEU A 272 17.86 -16.46 19.41
C LEU A 272 19.08 -16.52 18.48
N TRP A 273 19.46 -17.70 18.03
CA TRP A 273 20.58 -17.88 17.11
C TRP A 273 20.12 -17.58 15.69
N ALA A 274 20.61 -16.48 15.13
CA ALA A 274 20.27 -16.01 13.80
C ALA A 274 21.42 -16.19 12.82
N SER A 275 21.11 -16.23 11.53
CA SER A 275 22.10 -16.53 10.47
C SER A 275 22.87 -17.83 10.77
N THR A 276 22.15 -18.91 11.01
CA THR A 276 22.70 -20.23 11.38
C THR A 276 22.87 -21.18 10.19
N GLY A 277 22.64 -20.70 8.96
CA GLY A 277 23.02 -21.44 7.76
C GLY A 277 24.52 -21.35 7.50
N THR A 278 25.19 -22.50 7.48
CA THR A 278 26.62 -22.61 7.20
C THR A 278 26.98 -22.02 5.82
N LYS A 279 28.02 -21.18 5.79
CA LYS A 279 28.45 -20.48 4.56
C LYS A 279 29.67 -21.12 3.88
N ASN A 280 30.45 -21.89 4.64
CA ASN A 280 31.62 -22.59 4.14
C ASN A 280 31.26 -24.07 3.86
N PRO A 281 31.37 -24.55 2.61
CA PRO A 281 31.02 -25.93 2.26
C PRO A 281 31.93 -26.98 2.90
N ALA A 282 33.08 -26.58 3.46
CA ALA A 282 33.95 -27.49 4.22
C ALA A 282 33.41 -27.82 5.62
N TYR A 283 32.44 -27.05 6.13
CA TYR A 283 31.81 -27.27 7.41
C TYR A 283 30.48 -28.01 7.22
N SER A 284 30.01 -28.71 8.26
CA SER A 284 28.67 -29.28 8.24
C SER A 284 27.63 -28.18 8.01
N ASP A 285 26.67 -28.43 7.13
CA ASP A 285 25.52 -27.59 6.84
C ASP A 285 24.55 -27.42 8.02
N VAL A 286 24.70 -28.26 9.06
CA VAL A 286 23.98 -28.19 10.34
C VAL A 286 24.85 -27.78 11.53
N LEU A 287 26.12 -27.38 11.30
CA LEU A 287 27.10 -27.04 12.35
C LEU A 287 26.53 -26.13 13.42
N TYR A 288 26.03 -24.95 13.02
CA TYR A 288 25.56 -23.95 13.97
C TYR A 288 24.27 -24.35 14.68
N VAL A 289 23.44 -25.20 14.06
CA VAL A 289 22.25 -25.71 14.74
C VAL A 289 22.68 -26.66 15.85
N GLU A 290 23.51 -27.66 15.54
CA GLU A 290 23.95 -28.68 16.50
C GLU A 290 24.73 -28.11 17.70
N GLU A 291 25.69 -27.22 17.44
CA GLU A 291 26.57 -26.66 18.46
C GLU A 291 25.87 -25.72 19.44
N LEU A 292 24.72 -25.16 19.04
CA LEU A 292 24.02 -24.12 19.79
C LEU A 292 22.71 -24.60 20.44
N ILE A 293 22.45 -25.92 20.44
CA ILE A 293 21.30 -26.51 21.15
C ILE A 293 21.50 -26.34 22.66
N GLY A 294 20.49 -25.77 23.31
CA GLY A 294 20.40 -25.74 24.78
C GLY A 294 19.16 -25.02 25.31
N PRO A 295 18.97 -25.05 26.64
CA PRO A 295 17.70 -24.66 27.23
C PRO A 295 17.45 -23.15 27.18
N LEU A 296 16.18 -22.79 27.02
CA LEU A 296 15.67 -21.42 26.91
C LEU A 296 16.29 -20.65 25.74
N THR A 297 16.45 -21.31 24.59
CA THR A 297 16.97 -20.69 23.37
C THR A 297 16.03 -20.88 22.19
N VAL A 298 16.22 -20.06 21.17
CA VAL A 298 15.54 -20.17 19.88
C VAL A 298 16.61 -20.27 18.80
N ASN A 299 16.35 -21.02 17.72
CA ASN A 299 17.19 -20.98 16.53
C ASN A 299 16.30 -20.63 15.33
N THR A 300 16.60 -19.54 14.63
CA THR A 300 15.90 -19.21 13.37
C THR A 300 16.76 -19.66 12.19
N VAL A 301 16.21 -20.58 11.39
CA VAL A 301 16.96 -21.26 10.33
C VAL A 301 16.34 -20.95 8.96
N PRO A 302 17.17 -20.77 7.91
CA PRO A 302 16.66 -20.69 6.54
C PRO A 302 16.11 -22.05 6.07
N PRO A 303 15.25 -22.10 5.03
CA PRO A 303 14.64 -23.35 4.56
C PRO A 303 15.63 -24.47 4.24
N ALA A 304 16.79 -24.15 3.65
CA ALA A 304 17.82 -25.13 3.33
C ALA A 304 18.40 -25.81 4.59
N THR A 305 18.69 -25.03 5.64
CA THR A 305 19.18 -25.56 6.92
C THR A 305 18.08 -26.29 7.68
N PHE A 306 16.83 -25.83 7.57
CA PHE A 306 15.66 -26.54 8.09
C PHE A 306 15.59 -27.97 7.53
N GLN A 307 15.75 -28.11 6.22
CA GLN A 307 15.71 -29.41 5.55
C GLN A 307 16.94 -30.28 5.85
N ALA A 308 18.14 -29.70 5.88
CA ALA A 308 19.38 -30.42 6.20
C ALA A 308 19.34 -31.04 7.61
N PHE A 309 18.92 -30.26 8.62
CA PHE A 309 18.80 -30.78 9.97
C PHE A 309 17.71 -31.83 10.11
N LYS A 310 16.60 -31.69 9.38
CA LYS A 310 15.55 -32.73 9.34
C LYS A 310 16.07 -34.06 8.77
N ASP A 311 16.97 -34.00 7.80
CA ASP A 311 17.56 -35.16 7.14
C ASP A 311 18.60 -35.89 8.02
N HIS A 312 19.55 -35.15 8.59
CA HIS A 312 20.72 -35.77 9.26
C HIS A 312 21.20 -35.06 10.54
N GLY A 313 20.41 -34.13 11.09
CA GLY A 313 20.74 -33.43 12.33
C GLY A 313 20.75 -34.35 13.55
N LYS A 314 21.67 -34.10 14.48
CA LYS A 314 21.85 -34.88 15.72
C LYS A 314 21.53 -34.02 16.93
N PRO A 315 20.27 -34.04 17.41
CA PRO A 315 19.83 -33.16 18.48
C PRO A 315 20.44 -33.62 19.82
N ARG A 316 21.19 -32.70 20.46
CA ARG A 316 21.87 -32.89 21.74
C ARG A 316 22.26 -31.53 22.29
N VAL A 317 22.12 -31.30 23.59
CA VAL A 317 22.61 -30.06 24.22
C VAL A 317 24.13 -29.96 24.08
N ARG A 318 24.63 -28.87 23.48
CA ARG A 318 26.06 -28.60 23.27
C ARG A 318 26.50 -27.18 23.70
N ILE A 319 25.56 -26.24 23.82
CA ILE A 319 25.88 -24.83 24.11
C ILE A 319 26.63 -24.63 25.43
N GLY A 320 26.39 -25.51 26.42
CA GLY A 320 27.00 -25.45 27.75
C GLY A 320 28.32 -26.22 27.88
N GLU A 321 28.78 -26.90 26.82
CA GLU A 321 30.00 -27.72 26.85
C GLU A 321 31.23 -26.93 26.39
N ASN A 322 32.40 -27.30 26.89
CA ASN A 322 33.70 -26.75 26.48
C ASN A 322 33.74 -25.21 26.53
N ILE A 323 33.17 -24.61 27.58
CA ILE A 323 33.11 -23.15 27.76
C ILE A 323 34.52 -22.57 27.92
N GLU A 324 35.40 -23.25 28.66
CA GLU A 324 36.79 -22.85 28.86
C GLU A 324 37.58 -22.91 27.55
N GLU A 325 37.28 -23.88 26.68
CA GLU A 325 37.87 -23.97 25.35
C GLU A 325 37.42 -22.81 24.47
N ALA A 326 36.11 -22.50 24.46
CA ALA A 326 35.57 -21.35 23.73
C ALA A 326 36.21 -20.03 24.17
N GLU A 327 36.40 -19.82 25.47
CA GLU A 327 37.14 -18.66 25.97
C GLU A 327 38.60 -18.65 25.51
N SER A 328 39.26 -19.82 25.53
CA SER A 328 40.64 -19.94 25.07
C SER A 328 40.75 -19.60 23.58
N GLN A 329 39.82 -20.06 22.75
CA GLN A 329 39.78 -19.75 21.32
C GLN A 329 39.63 -18.24 21.07
N LEU A 330 38.78 -17.55 21.84
CA LEU A 330 38.64 -16.09 21.76
C LEU A 330 39.90 -15.34 22.23
N ARG A 331 40.59 -15.83 23.27
CA ARG A 331 41.88 -15.27 23.70
C ARG A 331 42.98 -15.51 22.65
N SER A 332 43.05 -16.70 22.07
CA SER A 332 44.00 -17.02 20.98
C SER A 332 43.75 -16.16 19.75
N LEU A 333 42.48 -15.90 19.40
CA LEU A 333 42.14 -14.98 18.31
C LEU A 333 42.71 -13.57 18.53
N ALA A 334 42.56 -13.04 19.75
CA ALA A 334 43.12 -11.75 20.12
C ALA A 334 44.67 -11.76 20.13
N ALA A 335 45.29 -12.86 20.57
CA ALA A 335 46.75 -13.03 20.54
C ALA A 335 47.32 -13.05 19.11
N LEU A 336 46.53 -13.49 18.13
CA LEU A 336 46.84 -13.41 16.69
C LEU A 336 46.61 -12.00 16.10
N GLY A 337 46.23 -11.01 16.92
CA GLY A 337 46.00 -9.63 16.50
C GLY A 337 44.64 -9.38 15.84
N ILE A 338 43.70 -10.33 15.90
CA ILE A 338 42.36 -10.17 15.35
C ILE A 338 41.43 -9.61 16.43
N ASP A 339 41.03 -8.34 16.27
CA ASP A 339 40.08 -7.70 17.19
C ASP A 339 38.63 -8.02 16.82
N LEU A 340 38.05 -8.99 17.54
CA LEU A 340 36.66 -9.37 17.38
C LEU A 340 35.68 -8.21 17.68
N ARG A 341 36.04 -7.26 18.56
CA ARG A 341 35.16 -6.12 18.87
C ARG A 341 35.00 -5.20 17.67
N SER A 342 36.11 -4.82 17.04
CA SER A 342 36.08 -4.05 15.79
C SER A 342 35.31 -4.78 14.68
N ILE A 343 35.55 -6.08 14.51
CA ILE A 343 34.83 -6.90 13.51
C ILE A 343 33.32 -6.89 13.76
N THR A 344 32.89 -7.09 15.00
CA THR A 344 31.46 -7.20 15.34
C THR A 344 30.74 -5.86 15.32
N ALA A 345 31.43 -4.75 15.61
CA ALA A 345 30.91 -3.40 15.40
C ALA A 345 30.67 -3.12 13.91
N ARG A 346 31.69 -3.40 13.06
CA ARG A 346 31.57 -3.25 11.61
C ARG A 346 30.45 -4.12 11.03
N LEU A 347 30.30 -5.36 11.50
CA LEU A 347 29.22 -6.26 11.07
C LEU A 347 27.82 -5.72 11.40
N GLN A 348 27.67 -4.96 12.49
CA GLN A 348 26.41 -4.30 12.80
C GLN A 348 26.12 -3.15 11.83
N GLU A 349 27.09 -2.26 11.60
CA GLU A 349 26.97 -1.14 10.65
C GLU A 349 26.65 -1.64 9.22
N GLU A 350 27.43 -2.62 8.74
CA GLU A 350 27.19 -3.27 7.44
C GLU A 350 25.84 -4.00 7.41
N GLY A 351 25.41 -4.57 8.54
CA GLY A 351 24.11 -5.19 8.69
C GLY A 351 22.96 -4.22 8.46
N VAL A 352 23.00 -3.05 9.11
CA VAL A 352 21.99 -1.98 8.93
C VAL A 352 21.99 -1.50 7.47
N ALA A 353 23.17 -1.19 6.92
CA ALA A 353 23.29 -0.73 5.53
C ALA A 353 22.73 -1.75 4.53
N SER A 354 23.01 -3.05 4.74
CA SER A 354 22.48 -4.12 3.87
C SER A 354 20.96 -4.23 3.94
N PHE A 355 20.35 -3.96 5.09
CA PHE A 355 18.90 -4.01 5.25
C PHE A 355 18.22 -2.80 4.62
N VAL A 356 18.81 -1.60 4.76
CA VAL A 356 18.37 -0.39 4.04
C VAL A 356 18.40 -0.63 2.53
N GLN A 357 19.49 -1.20 2.01
CA GLN A 357 19.59 -1.49 0.58
C GLN A 357 18.54 -2.51 0.12
N ALA A 358 18.41 -3.65 0.82
CA ALA A 358 17.40 -4.66 0.50
C ALA A 358 15.97 -4.11 0.55
N PHE A 359 15.70 -3.17 1.46
CA PHE A 359 14.40 -2.51 1.55
C PHE A 359 14.14 -1.58 0.35
N ARG A 360 15.13 -0.81 -0.09
CA ARG A 360 15.03 0.01 -1.29
C ARG A 360 14.85 -0.83 -2.55
N ASP A 361 15.57 -1.93 -2.66
CA ASP A 361 15.45 -2.87 -3.78
C ASP A 361 14.06 -3.50 -3.83
N LEU A 362 13.50 -3.88 -2.67
CA LEU A 362 12.12 -4.34 -2.53
C LEU A 362 11.10 -3.30 -3.04
N LEU A 363 11.21 -2.05 -2.60
CA LEU A 363 10.28 -0.99 -3.03
C LEU A 363 10.39 -0.74 -4.54
N ALA A 364 11.61 -0.77 -5.09
CA ALA A 364 11.84 -0.63 -6.52
C ALA A 364 11.28 -1.81 -7.33
N ALA A 365 11.39 -3.03 -6.81
CA ALA A 365 10.83 -4.22 -7.45
C ALA A 365 9.30 -4.24 -7.39
N LEU A 366 8.71 -3.78 -6.29
CA LEU A 366 7.25 -3.62 -6.17
C LEU A 366 6.73 -2.53 -7.12
N ASP A 367 7.48 -1.43 -7.28
CA ASP A 367 7.20 -0.44 -8.31
C ASP A 367 7.20 -1.07 -9.70
N GLU A 368 8.27 -1.78 -10.07
CA GLU A 368 8.40 -2.46 -11.37
C GLU A 368 7.26 -3.44 -11.63
N LYS A 369 6.93 -4.24 -10.62
CA LYS A 369 5.85 -5.22 -10.68
C LYS A 369 4.49 -4.55 -10.86
N SER A 370 4.23 -3.46 -10.14
CA SER A 370 3.03 -2.65 -10.34
C SER A 370 2.97 -2.15 -11.79
N ARG A 371 4.08 -1.65 -12.37
CA ARG A 371 4.08 -1.27 -13.81
C ARG A 371 3.71 -2.45 -14.69
N ALA A 372 4.27 -3.64 -14.45
CA ALA A 372 4.04 -4.80 -15.30
C ALA A 372 2.56 -5.24 -15.28
N LEU A 373 1.94 -5.26 -14.09
CA LEU A 373 0.52 -5.61 -13.93
C LEU A 373 -0.40 -4.61 -14.63
N PHE A 374 -0.11 -3.32 -14.51
CA PHE A 374 -0.94 -2.26 -15.10
C PHE A 374 -0.56 -1.91 -16.55
N ALA A 375 0.58 -2.36 -17.07
CA ALA A 375 0.99 -2.15 -18.46
C ALA A 375 -0.02 -2.73 -19.47
N GLY A 376 -0.71 -3.81 -19.12
CA GLY A 376 -1.76 -4.43 -19.94
C GLY A 376 -3.12 -3.70 -19.90
N ARG A 377 -3.33 -2.79 -18.94
CA ARG A 377 -4.56 -1.98 -18.79
C ARG A 377 -4.37 -0.56 -19.30
N ARG A 378 -3.36 -0.31 -20.13
CA ARG A 378 -3.01 1.02 -20.63
C ARG A 378 -4.13 1.58 -21.51
N ILE A 379 -4.57 2.79 -21.19
CA ILE A 379 -5.39 3.57 -22.14
C ILE A 379 -4.53 3.83 -23.37
N ALA A 380 -4.94 3.30 -24.52
CA ALA A 380 -4.19 3.41 -25.77
C ALA A 380 -4.01 4.88 -26.16
N GLN A 381 -2.76 5.32 -26.23
CA GLN A 381 -2.39 6.67 -26.64
C GLN A 381 -1.04 6.64 -27.36
N GLY A 382 -0.87 7.54 -28.33
CA GLY A 382 0.36 7.71 -29.09
C GLY A 382 0.68 9.19 -29.26
N PHE A 383 1.97 9.53 -29.21
CA PHE A 383 2.43 10.92 -29.33
C PHE A 383 3.46 11.06 -30.44
N LEU A 384 3.15 11.94 -31.41
CA LEU A 384 4.07 12.38 -32.45
C LEU A 384 4.60 13.78 -32.10
N LEU A 385 5.55 13.84 -31.17
CA LEU A 385 6.03 15.11 -30.59
C LEU A 385 7.12 15.82 -31.39
N GLY A 386 7.73 15.17 -32.39
CA GLY A 386 8.82 15.76 -33.17
C GLY A 386 9.92 16.38 -32.30
N GLU A 387 10.21 17.67 -32.52
CA GLU A 387 11.22 18.44 -31.77
C GLU A 387 10.90 18.64 -30.28
N TYR A 388 9.65 18.41 -29.85
CA TYR A 388 9.23 18.56 -28.45
C TYR A 388 9.53 17.32 -27.59
N ARG A 389 9.92 16.19 -28.20
CA ARG A 389 10.16 14.92 -27.49
C ARG A 389 11.19 15.04 -26.34
N PRO A 390 12.37 15.67 -26.51
CA PRO A 390 13.33 15.82 -25.41
C PRO A 390 12.76 16.62 -24.24
N LYS A 391 12.05 17.73 -24.50
CA LYS A 391 11.43 18.57 -23.45
C LYS A 391 10.34 17.83 -22.68
N PHE A 392 9.59 16.99 -23.37
CA PHE A 392 8.59 16.11 -22.77
C PHE A 392 9.25 15.08 -21.83
N GLU A 393 10.34 14.45 -22.24
CA GLU A 393 11.10 13.51 -21.41
C GLU A 393 11.72 14.21 -20.18
N ASP A 394 12.29 15.41 -20.37
CA ASP A 394 12.79 16.26 -19.28
C ASP A 394 11.69 16.62 -18.27
N ARG A 395 10.48 16.93 -18.75
CA ARG A 395 9.31 17.21 -17.90
C ARG A 395 8.95 16.02 -17.03
N LEU A 396 8.89 14.80 -17.59
CA LEU A 396 8.60 13.59 -16.82
C LEU A 396 9.69 13.30 -15.78
N ALA A 397 10.97 13.49 -16.15
CA ALA A 397 12.09 13.32 -15.23
C ALA A 397 12.05 14.34 -14.07
N ALA A 398 11.66 15.59 -14.35
CA ALA A 398 11.47 16.61 -13.33
C ALA A 398 10.32 16.25 -12.37
N TRP A 399 9.15 15.88 -12.90
CA TRP A 399 8.00 15.46 -12.09
C TRP A 399 8.29 14.22 -11.22
N LYS A 400 9.13 13.30 -11.71
CA LYS A 400 9.59 12.16 -10.91
C LYS A 400 10.40 12.63 -9.70
N LYS A 401 11.32 13.58 -9.88
CA LYS A 401 12.13 14.15 -8.78
C LYS A 401 11.27 14.94 -7.79
N GLU A 402 10.20 15.58 -8.27
CA GLU A 402 9.29 16.41 -7.47
C GLU A 402 8.18 15.62 -6.76
N ASN A 403 8.14 14.28 -6.90
CA ASN A 403 7.06 13.42 -6.41
C ASN A 403 5.68 13.90 -6.88
N PHE A 404 5.57 14.30 -8.16
CA PHE A 404 4.37 14.93 -8.71
C PHE A 404 3.10 14.10 -8.51
N SER A 405 3.12 12.80 -8.83
CA SER A 405 1.95 11.92 -8.70
C SER A 405 1.43 11.91 -7.27
N ARG A 406 2.33 11.72 -6.30
CA ARG A 406 1.99 11.73 -4.87
C ARG A 406 1.36 13.05 -4.43
N ARG A 407 1.97 14.18 -4.81
CA ARG A 407 1.47 15.51 -4.48
C ARG A 407 0.11 15.78 -5.13
N PHE A 408 -0.07 15.36 -6.37
CA PHE A 408 -1.29 15.55 -7.14
C PHE A 408 -2.48 14.82 -6.48
N TRP A 409 -2.28 13.55 -6.14
CA TRP A 409 -3.27 12.73 -5.44
C TRP A 409 -3.50 13.14 -3.98
N ALA A 410 -2.47 13.65 -3.29
CA ALA A 410 -2.61 14.28 -1.97
C ALA A 410 -3.32 15.66 -2.00
N LYS A 411 -3.83 16.05 -3.16
CA LYS A 411 -4.49 17.33 -3.42
C LYS A 411 -3.63 18.56 -3.08
N ASP A 412 -2.32 18.45 -3.26
CA ASP A 412 -1.35 19.50 -2.92
C ASP A 412 -1.47 20.72 -3.85
N PHE A 413 -2.10 21.78 -3.34
CA PHE A 413 -2.33 23.01 -4.11
C PHE A 413 -1.04 23.68 -4.60
N THR A 414 0.10 23.40 -3.98
CA THR A 414 1.40 24.01 -4.32
C THR A 414 1.95 23.52 -5.66
N LEU A 415 1.32 22.53 -6.28
CA LEU A 415 1.58 22.16 -7.67
C LEU A 415 1.13 23.23 -8.67
N TRP A 416 0.18 24.10 -8.29
CA TRP A 416 -0.38 25.14 -9.17
C TRP A 416 -0.07 26.56 -8.71
N SER A 417 0.01 26.81 -7.40
CA SER A 417 0.25 28.14 -6.84
C SER A 417 0.90 28.09 -5.47
N ASP A 418 1.80 29.04 -5.18
CA ASP A 418 2.38 29.22 -3.85
C ASP A 418 1.35 29.67 -2.79
N ARG A 419 0.16 30.14 -3.22
CA ARG A 419 -0.91 30.61 -2.34
C ARG A 419 -2.14 29.72 -2.44
N PRO A 420 -2.76 29.34 -1.31
CA PRO A 420 -4.01 28.60 -1.34
C PRO A 420 -5.12 29.51 -1.87
N THR A 421 -5.83 29.04 -2.90
CA THR A 421 -7.10 29.64 -3.33
C THR A 421 -8.21 28.60 -3.18
N ALA A 422 -9.43 29.03 -2.88
CA ALA A 422 -10.57 28.12 -2.72
C ALA A 422 -10.82 27.28 -3.98
N GLU A 423 -10.47 27.80 -5.17
CA GLU A 423 -10.61 27.06 -6.42
C GLU A 423 -9.61 25.90 -6.55
N ILE A 424 -8.41 26.01 -5.98
CA ILE A 424 -7.38 24.97 -6.08
C ILE A 424 -7.48 23.99 -4.90
N THR A 425 -7.69 24.52 -3.69
CA THR A 425 -7.69 23.73 -2.45
C THR A 425 -8.96 22.89 -2.24
N ASN A 426 -10.10 23.30 -2.82
CA ASN A 426 -11.40 22.65 -2.57
C ASN A 426 -12.11 22.22 -3.88
N ARG A 427 -11.39 22.06 -5.00
CA ARG A 427 -12.01 21.60 -6.27
C ARG A 427 -11.32 20.44 -6.94
N MET A 428 -10.61 19.63 -6.16
CA MET A 428 -9.97 18.39 -6.62
C MET A 428 -10.66 17.12 -6.13
N GLY A 429 -11.90 17.24 -5.62
CA GLY A 429 -12.73 16.08 -5.28
C GLY A 429 -13.11 15.20 -6.49
N TRP A 430 -12.81 15.64 -7.71
CA TRP A 430 -13.07 14.86 -8.92
C TRP A 430 -12.15 13.65 -9.07
N LEU A 431 -11.00 13.63 -8.38
CA LEU A 431 -10.03 12.53 -8.45
C LEU A 431 -10.59 11.21 -7.91
N ASP A 432 -11.47 11.28 -6.91
CA ASP A 432 -12.02 10.12 -6.21
C ASP A 432 -13.44 9.74 -6.69
N LEU A 433 -13.98 10.47 -7.70
CA LEU A 433 -15.35 10.26 -8.18
C LEU A 433 -15.64 8.87 -8.75
N PRO A 434 -14.74 8.23 -9.53
CA PRO A 434 -15.02 6.91 -10.09
C PRO A 434 -15.37 5.89 -9.00
N GLU A 435 -14.67 5.93 -7.88
CA GLU A 435 -14.91 5.10 -6.69
C GLU A 435 -16.16 5.57 -5.94
N LEU A 436 -16.25 6.85 -5.57
CA LEU A 436 -17.37 7.38 -4.77
C LEU A 436 -18.74 7.22 -5.42
N MET A 437 -18.81 7.29 -6.74
CA MET A 437 -20.08 7.16 -7.46
C MET A 437 -20.44 5.71 -7.78
N HIS A 438 -19.51 4.77 -7.64
CA HIS A 438 -19.83 3.34 -7.74
C HIS A 438 -20.82 2.93 -6.65
N ASP A 439 -20.66 3.47 -5.44
CA ASP A 439 -21.57 3.28 -4.30
C ASP A 439 -23.00 3.78 -4.56
N LYS A 440 -23.18 4.71 -5.52
CA LYS A 440 -24.48 5.28 -5.90
C LYS A 440 -25.12 4.62 -7.13
N LEU A 441 -24.46 3.65 -7.76
CA LEU A 441 -24.91 3.07 -9.03
C LEU A 441 -26.34 2.52 -8.96
N ASP A 442 -26.62 1.72 -7.94
CA ASP A 442 -27.93 1.07 -7.80
C ASP A 442 -29.06 2.11 -7.60
N GLN A 443 -28.77 3.22 -6.91
CA GLN A 443 -29.71 4.33 -6.76
C GLN A 443 -30.01 5.01 -8.10
N LEU A 444 -28.97 5.26 -8.91
CA LEU A 444 -29.09 5.90 -10.23
C LEU A 444 -29.88 5.02 -11.20
N GLU A 445 -29.53 3.73 -11.27
CA GLU A 445 -30.18 2.74 -12.14
C GLU A 445 -31.65 2.53 -11.74
N SER A 446 -31.93 2.37 -10.44
CA SER A 446 -33.30 2.22 -9.93
C SER A 446 -34.16 3.45 -10.26
N PHE A 447 -33.63 4.65 -10.09
CA PHE A 447 -34.38 5.87 -10.39
C PHE A 447 -34.72 6.00 -11.88
N ALA A 448 -33.80 5.63 -12.77
CA ALA A 448 -34.06 5.63 -14.20
C ALA A 448 -35.16 4.62 -14.58
N GLU A 449 -35.16 3.42 -13.99
CA GLU A 449 -36.23 2.43 -14.19
C GLU A 449 -37.59 2.92 -13.67
N GLU A 450 -37.63 3.59 -12.51
CA GLU A 450 -38.86 4.21 -11.98
C GLU A 450 -39.45 5.20 -12.98
N VAL A 451 -38.63 6.12 -13.51
CA VAL A 451 -39.06 7.14 -14.47
C VAL A 451 -39.56 6.51 -15.77
N LYS A 452 -38.88 5.47 -16.25
CA LYS A 452 -39.31 4.70 -17.42
C LYS A 452 -40.63 3.97 -17.18
N ALA A 453 -40.80 3.32 -16.03
CA ALA A 453 -42.02 2.59 -15.67
C ALA A 453 -43.23 3.54 -15.55
N ASP A 454 -43.01 4.76 -15.06
CA ASP A 454 -44.04 5.81 -14.97
C ASP A 454 -44.40 6.44 -16.33
N GLY A 455 -43.70 6.07 -17.41
CA GLY A 455 -44.07 6.43 -18.78
C GLY A 455 -43.71 7.85 -19.20
N PHE A 456 -42.71 8.45 -18.54
CA PHE A 456 -42.13 9.73 -18.97
C PHE A 456 -41.50 9.59 -20.36
N ARG A 457 -41.82 10.55 -21.24
CA ARG A 457 -41.34 10.58 -22.64
C ARG A 457 -40.16 11.52 -22.85
N HIS A 458 -40.08 12.58 -22.04
CA HIS A 458 -39.02 13.57 -22.13
C HIS A 458 -38.44 13.85 -20.75
N ALA A 459 -37.16 14.22 -20.71
CA ALA A 459 -36.49 14.79 -19.56
C ALA A 459 -35.94 16.17 -19.99
N VAL A 460 -36.36 17.24 -19.33
CA VAL A 460 -35.87 18.59 -19.64
C VAL A 460 -34.89 19.02 -18.56
N LEU A 461 -33.62 19.13 -18.93
CA LEU A 461 -32.57 19.63 -18.04
C LEU A 461 -32.51 21.15 -18.13
N MET A 462 -32.82 21.80 -17.01
CA MET A 462 -32.73 23.25 -16.84
C MET A 462 -31.48 23.56 -16.04
N GLY A 463 -30.42 24.00 -16.71
CA GLY A 463 -29.09 24.18 -16.12
C GLY A 463 -28.19 25.00 -17.02
N MET A 464 -27.12 25.56 -16.44
CA MET A 464 -26.17 26.41 -17.15
C MET A 464 -24.75 25.83 -17.09
N GLY A 465 -23.97 26.01 -18.14
CA GLY A 465 -22.53 25.70 -18.20
C GLY A 465 -22.20 24.22 -17.98
N GLY A 466 -21.30 23.92 -17.03
CA GLY A 466 -20.84 22.53 -16.78
C GLY A 466 -21.95 21.55 -16.38
N SER A 467 -23.09 22.06 -15.90
CA SER A 467 -24.27 21.25 -15.55
C SER A 467 -25.14 20.84 -16.75
N SER A 468 -24.91 21.43 -17.94
CA SER A 468 -25.65 21.17 -19.17
C SER A 468 -24.81 20.46 -20.24
N LEU A 469 -23.53 20.83 -20.37
CA LEU A 469 -22.68 20.37 -21.49
C LEU A 469 -22.33 18.87 -21.46
N ALA A 470 -22.04 18.30 -20.28
CA ALA A 470 -21.78 16.85 -20.17
C ALA A 470 -23.06 16.01 -20.45
N PRO A 471 -24.23 16.33 -19.85
CA PRO A 471 -25.49 15.70 -20.23
C PRO A 471 -25.84 15.82 -21.72
N GLU A 472 -25.63 16.99 -22.33
CA GLU A 472 -25.86 17.18 -23.76
C GLU A 472 -24.92 16.29 -24.59
N PHE A 473 -23.63 16.26 -24.27
CA PHE A 473 -22.67 15.36 -24.91
C PHE A 473 -23.13 13.90 -24.84
N PHE A 474 -23.56 13.42 -23.66
CA PHE A 474 -24.07 12.06 -23.51
C PHE A 474 -25.29 11.80 -24.39
N GLN A 475 -26.29 12.70 -24.36
CA GLN A 475 -27.49 12.56 -25.17
C GLN A 475 -27.20 12.55 -26.67
N LYS A 476 -26.37 13.47 -27.16
CA LYS A 476 -26.04 13.58 -28.59
C LYS A 476 -25.18 12.42 -29.10
N THR A 477 -24.43 11.77 -28.22
CA THR A 477 -23.51 10.68 -28.55
C THR A 477 -24.18 9.31 -28.47
N PHE A 478 -24.90 9.05 -27.38
CA PHE A 478 -25.47 7.73 -27.11
C PHE A 478 -26.95 7.63 -27.48
N GLY A 479 -27.64 8.76 -27.60
CA GLY A 479 -29.11 8.80 -27.73
C GLY A 479 -29.81 8.23 -26.50
N ASN A 480 -31.13 8.11 -26.59
CA ASN A 480 -31.93 7.44 -25.57
C ASN A 480 -32.24 5.99 -25.97
N ARG A 481 -32.11 5.08 -25.01
CA ARG A 481 -32.48 3.68 -25.19
C ARG A 481 -34.02 3.55 -25.30
N PRO A 482 -34.56 2.58 -26.05
CA PRO A 482 -36.01 2.39 -26.15
C PRO A 482 -36.70 2.27 -24.79
N GLY A 483 -37.76 3.06 -24.60
CA GLY A 483 -38.53 3.13 -23.36
C GLY A 483 -38.02 4.17 -22.34
N TYR A 484 -36.82 4.72 -22.52
CA TYR A 484 -36.30 5.80 -21.70
C TYR A 484 -36.63 7.17 -22.32
N PRO A 485 -36.81 8.22 -21.49
CA PRO A 485 -37.11 9.56 -21.97
C PRO A 485 -36.00 10.13 -22.87
N GLU A 486 -36.40 10.97 -23.83
CA GLU A 486 -35.48 11.82 -24.57
C GLU A 486 -35.02 12.99 -23.70
N LEU A 487 -33.70 13.20 -23.56
CA LEU A 487 -33.16 14.35 -22.83
C LEU A 487 -33.10 15.59 -23.73
N VAL A 488 -33.65 16.70 -23.24
CA VAL A 488 -33.58 18.02 -23.86
C VAL A 488 -32.91 18.99 -22.88
N VAL A 489 -31.82 19.62 -23.30
CA VAL A 489 -31.10 20.60 -22.50
C VAL A 489 -31.64 22.00 -22.81
N LEU A 490 -31.97 22.75 -21.75
CA LEU A 490 -32.40 24.15 -21.81
C LEU A 490 -31.43 25.01 -21.00
N ASP A 491 -30.50 25.65 -21.71
CA ASP A 491 -29.44 26.50 -21.17
C ASP A 491 -29.46 27.93 -21.75
N SER A 492 -30.48 28.25 -22.55
CA SER A 492 -30.67 29.56 -23.17
C SER A 492 -31.89 30.28 -22.61
N THR A 493 -31.68 31.51 -22.15
CA THR A 493 -32.75 32.41 -21.68
C THR A 493 -33.51 33.09 -22.83
N HIS A 494 -33.11 32.82 -24.08
CA HIS A 494 -33.78 33.38 -25.24
C HIS A 494 -35.23 32.85 -25.32
N PRO A 495 -36.28 33.69 -25.35
CA PRO A 495 -37.67 33.24 -25.30
C PRO A 495 -38.03 32.24 -26.42
N ALA A 496 -37.45 32.39 -27.61
CA ALA A 496 -37.68 31.45 -28.70
C ALA A 496 -37.09 30.06 -28.43
N ALA A 497 -35.98 29.94 -27.69
CA ALA A 497 -35.41 28.66 -27.31
C ALA A 497 -36.32 27.94 -26.30
N VAL A 498 -36.77 28.66 -25.27
CA VAL A 498 -37.74 28.15 -24.28
C VAL A 498 -39.04 27.69 -24.96
N ALA A 499 -39.57 28.52 -25.86
CA ALA A 499 -40.78 28.19 -26.62
C ALA A 499 -40.57 27.01 -27.59
N SER A 500 -39.36 26.85 -28.14
CA SER A 500 -39.02 25.69 -28.97
C SER A 500 -39.05 24.41 -28.15
N VAL A 501 -38.44 24.40 -26.96
CA VAL A 501 -38.46 23.24 -26.05
C VAL A 501 -39.89 22.91 -25.64
N GLU A 502 -40.71 23.91 -25.31
CA GLU A 502 -42.13 23.67 -24.97
C GLU A 502 -42.90 23.00 -26.12
N LYS A 503 -42.64 23.38 -27.37
CA LYS A 503 -43.32 22.80 -28.54
C LYS A 503 -42.92 21.35 -28.83
N THR A 504 -41.73 20.93 -28.41
CA THR A 504 -41.21 19.58 -28.70
C THR A 504 -41.55 18.56 -27.62
N ILE A 505 -42.01 19.00 -26.44
CA ILE A 505 -42.29 18.10 -25.31
C ILE A 505 -43.80 17.96 -25.02
N ASP A 506 -44.17 16.85 -24.40
CA ASP A 506 -45.46 16.69 -23.72
C ASP A 506 -45.28 16.97 -22.23
N VAL A 507 -45.68 18.17 -21.78
CA VAL A 507 -45.51 18.63 -20.39
C VAL A 507 -46.10 17.64 -19.37
N GLY A 508 -47.18 16.93 -19.70
CA GLY A 508 -47.80 15.94 -18.80
C GLY A 508 -46.98 14.66 -18.67
N ARG A 509 -46.06 14.41 -19.60
CA ARG A 509 -45.15 13.25 -19.64
C ARG A 509 -43.68 13.67 -19.65
N THR A 510 -43.36 14.82 -19.07
CA THR A 510 -41.99 15.33 -18.97
C THR A 510 -41.50 15.36 -17.52
N LEU A 511 -40.29 14.85 -17.31
CA LEU A 511 -39.53 15.03 -16.07
C LEU A 511 -38.66 16.28 -16.20
N PHE A 512 -38.81 17.25 -15.30
CA PHE A 512 -38.03 18.49 -15.27
C PHE A 512 -36.89 18.37 -14.26
N ILE A 513 -35.65 18.51 -14.72
CA ILE A 513 -34.44 18.43 -13.92
C ILE A 513 -33.96 19.86 -13.61
N VAL A 514 -34.19 20.32 -12.39
CA VAL A 514 -33.71 21.63 -11.92
C VAL A 514 -32.25 21.46 -11.46
N SER A 515 -31.31 21.91 -12.29
CA SER A 515 -29.87 21.64 -12.12
C SER A 515 -29.12 22.93 -11.79
N SER A 516 -28.70 23.10 -10.54
CA SER A 516 -27.93 24.27 -10.10
C SER A 516 -27.10 23.93 -8.88
N LYS A 517 -25.77 24.03 -9.02
CA LYS A 517 -24.81 23.80 -7.93
C LYS A 517 -25.09 24.68 -6.71
N SER A 518 -25.20 26.00 -6.90
CA SER A 518 -25.49 26.94 -5.81
C SER A 518 -26.95 26.93 -5.35
N GLY A 519 -27.85 26.38 -6.17
CA GLY A 519 -29.30 26.48 -5.98
C GLY A 519 -29.87 27.89 -6.17
N THR A 520 -29.06 28.84 -6.65
CA THR A 520 -29.41 30.27 -6.78
C THR A 520 -29.34 30.80 -8.21
N THR A 521 -28.97 29.98 -9.19
CA THR A 521 -28.85 30.37 -10.61
C THR A 521 -30.18 30.92 -11.13
N LEU A 522 -30.20 32.20 -11.53
CA LEU A 522 -31.42 32.91 -11.88
C LEU A 522 -32.11 32.31 -13.11
N GLU A 523 -31.32 31.91 -14.11
CA GLU A 523 -31.76 31.31 -15.35
C GLU A 523 -32.46 29.97 -15.08
N THR A 524 -31.80 29.07 -14.36
CA THR A 524 -32.37 27.78 -13.92
C THR A 524 -33.68 27.96 -13.15
N LEU A 525 -33.72 28.89 -12.19
CA LEU A 525 -34.92 29.13 -11.39
C LEU A 525 -36.05 29.77 -12.22
N SER A 526 -35.72 30.54 -13.25
CA SER A 526 -36.70 31.11 -14.18
C SER A 526 -37.35 30.03 -15.04
N PHE A 527 -36.56 29.09 -15.57
CA PHE A 527 -37.07 27.92 -16.28
C PHE A 527 -37.96 27.06 -15.38
N TYR A 528 -37.50 26.79 -14.16
CA TYR A 528 -38.30 26.08 -13.14
C TYR A 528 -39.65 26.75 -12.93
N ARG A 529 -39.69 28.07 -12.67
CA ARG A 529 -40.95 28.80 -12.44
C ARG A 529 -41.88 28.72 -13.64
N TYR A 530 -41.34 28.80 -14.85
CA TYR A 530 -42.10 28.69 -16.10
C TYR A 530 -42.77 27.32 -16.23
N PHE A 531 -41.99 26.24 -16.19
CA PHE A 531 -42.53 24.88 -16.36
C PHE A 531 -43.33 24.41 -15.16
N TRP A 532 -43.02 24.86 -13.94
CA TRP A 532 -43.86 24.64 -12.77
C TRP A 532 -45.27 25.21 -12.98
N GLY A 533 -45.35 26.43 -13.52
CA GLY A 533 -46.63 27.06 -13.85
C GLY A 533 -47.43 26.31 -14.92
N LYS A 534 -46.75 25.64 -15.86
CA LYS A 534 -47.38 24.77 -16.87
C LYS A 534 -47.86 23.46 -16.27
N ALA A 535 -46.99 22.75 -15.55
CA ALA A 535 -47.30 21.48 -14.91
C ALA A 535 -48.44 21.61 -13.88
N SER A 536 -48.47 22.70 -13.11
CA SER A 536 -49.52 22.98 -12.11
C SER A 536 -50.92 23.16 -12.73
N ARG A 537 -51.04 23.38 -14.04
CA ARG A 537 -52.34 23.43 -14.74
C ARG A 537 -52.83 22.05 -15.17
N LEU A 538 -51.97 21.03 -15.12
CA LEU A 538 -52.26 19.67 -15.59
C LEU A 538 -52.48 18.70 -14.43
N THR A 539 -51.94 18.99 -13.25
CA THR A 539 -52.03 18.12 -12.07
C THR A 539 -51.94 18.91 -10.77
N ASP A 540 -52.57 18.39 -9.72
CA ASP A 540 -52.47 18.92 -8.35
C ASP A 540 -51.16 18.52 -7.66
N THR A 541 -50.41 17.57 -8.23
CA THR A 541 -49.11 17.11 -7.72
C THR A 541 -47.97 17.38 -8.70
N PRO A 542 -47.73 18.64 -9.11
CA PRO A 542 -46.72 18.97 -10.11
C PRO A 542 -45.31 18.54 -9.68
N GLY A 543 -45.01 18.50 -8.37
CA GLY A 543 -43.73 18.05 -7.83
C GLY A 543 -43.30 16.64 -8.27
N CYS A 544 -44.23 15.75 -8.58
CA CYS A 544 -43.93 14.41 -9.10
C CYS A 544 -43.27 14.43 -10.49
N SER A 545 -43.32 15.57 -11.20
CA SER A 545 -42.65 15.79 -12.49
C SER A 545 -41.34 16.56 -12.36
N PHE A 546 -40.82 16.83 -11.14
CA PHE A 546 -39.58 17.58 -10.94
C PHE A 546 -38.59 16.81 -10.09
N ILE A 547 -37.30 16.94 -10.43
CA ILE A 547 -36.18 16.59 -9.57
C ILE A 547 -35.25 17.80 -9.42
N ALA A 548 -34.44 17.79 -8.36
CA ALA A 548 -33.38 18.77 -8.16
C ALA A 548 -32.02 18.07 -8.07
N ILE A 549 -31.01 18.67 -8.71
CA ILE A 549 -29.61 18.31 -8.55
C ILE A 549 -28.86 19.56 -8.10
N THR A 550 -28.27 19.51 -6.91
CA THR A 550 -27.68 20.68 -6.25
C THR A 550 -26.67 20.27 -5.18
N ASP A 551 -25.86 21.21 -4.68
CA ASP A 551 -25.00 20.92 -3.52
C ASP A 551 -25.84 20.79 -2.24
N PRO A 552 -25.31 20.11 -1.19
CA PRO A 552 -25.99 20.01 0.08
C PRO A 552 -26.31 21.37 0.71
N GLY A 553 -27.50 21.48 1.31
CA GLY A 553 -27.91 22.66 2.08
C GLY A 553 -28.24 23.91 1.25
N THR A 554 -28.48 23.80 -0.06
CA THR A 554 -28.81 24.95 -0.90
C THR A 554 -30.30 25.35 -0.82
N PRO A 555 -30.66 26.59 -1.22
CA PRO A 555 -32.06 27.00 -1.35
C PRO A 555 -32.87 26.12 -2.31
N LEU A 556 -32.22 25.51 -3.30
CA LEU A 556 -32.88 24.58 -4.23
C LEU A 556 -33.23 23.26 -3.55
N ALA A 557 -32.38 22.74 -2.67
CA ALA A 557 -32.69 21.56 -1.85
C ALA A 557 -33.92 21.82 -0.96
N GLU A 558 -33.97 22.99 -0.31
CA GLU A 558 -35.12 23.39 0.51
C GLU A 558 -36.39 23.54 -0.34
N LEU A 559 -36.28 24.17 -1.52
CA LEU A 559 -37.38 24.31 -2.47
C LEU A 559 -37.93 22.95 -2.92
N ALA A 560 -37.05 22.01 -3.25
CA ALA A 560 -37.41 20.65 -3.66
C ALA A 560 -38.23 19.94 -2.58
N GLY A 561 -37.81 20.07 -1.31
CA GLY A 561 -38.57 19.55 -0.16
C GLY A 561 -39.95 20.21 0.00
N LYS A 562 -40.00 21.55 0.01
CA LYS A 562 -41.26 22.32 0.13
C LYS A 562 -42.25 22.01 -0.98
N ARG A 563 -41.76 21.78 -2.20
CA ARG A 563 -42.56 21.52 -3.40
C ARG A 563 -42.77 20.04 -3.69
N ARG A 564 -42.29 19.16 -2.79
CA ARG A 564 -42.41 17.70 -2.91
C ARG A 564 -41.94 17.20 -4.27
N PHE A 565 -40.74 17.63 -4.66
CA PHE A 565 -40.08 17.08 -5.84
C PHE A 565 -39.92 15.57 -5.70
N ARG A 566 -40.01 14.86 -6.82
CA ARG A 566 -39.90 13.39 -6.87
C ARG A 566 -38.60 12.89 -6.23
N ARG A 567 -37.49 13.58 -6.47
CA ARG A 567 -36.17 13.24 -5.94
C ARG A 567 -35.29 14.48 -5.80
N LEU A 568 -34.46 14.48 -4.77
CA LEU A 568 -33.35 15.40 -4.57
C LEU A 568 -32.06 14.58 -4.67
N PHE A 569 -31.13 15.03 -5.53
CA PHE A 569 -29.78 14.50 -5.62
C PHE A 569 -28.80 15.56 -5.12
N GLU A 570 -28.09 15.22 -4.04
CA GLU A 570 -27.06 16.08 -3.46
C GLU A 570 -25.68 15.68 -4.00
N ALA A 571 -25.06 16.60 -4.73
CA ALA A 571 -23.77 16.40 -5.38
C ALA A 571 -22.60 16.59 -4.41
N HIS A 572 -21.38 16.22 -4.85
CA HIS A 572 -20.17 16.41 -4.06
C HIS A 572 -19.69 17.88 -4.13
N PRO A 573 -19.70 18.64 -3.02
CA PRO A 573 -19.46 20.09 -3.05
C PRO A 573 -18.03 20.45 -3.49
N GLU A 574 -17.07 19.56 -3.27
CA GLU A 574 -15.64 19.72 -3.64
C GLU A 574 -15.35 19.45 -5.12
N VAL A 575 -16.36 19.31 -5.97
CA VAL A 575 -16.19 19.12 -7.42
C VAL A 575 -16.56 20.39 -8.17
N GLY A 576 -15.61 20.99 -8.88
CA GLY A 576 -15.89 22.16 -9.74
C GLY A 576 -16.92 21.82 -10.83
N GLY A 577 -17.78 22.76 -11.21
CA GLY A 577 -18.89 22.51 -12.16
C GLY A 577 -18.44 21.92 -13.50
N ARG A 578 -17.29 22.33 -14.02
CA ARG A 578 -16.69 21.75 -15.26
C ARG A 578 -16.28 20.28 -15.10
N PHE A 579 -15.93 19.83 -13.90
CA PHE A 579 -15.55 18.45 -13.61
C PHE A 579 -16.74 17.58 -13.13
N SER A 580 -17.98 18.06 -13.31
CA SER A 580 -19.17 17.43 -12.74
C SER A 580 -19.75 16.26 -13.55
N ALA A 581 -19.12 15.89 -14.68
CA ALA A 581 -19.62 14.84 -15.58
C ALA A 581 -19.80 13.47 -14.89
N LEU A 582 -18.93 13.13 -13.94
CA LEU A 582 -19.02 11.93 -13.11
C LEU A 582 -19.62 12.21 -11.73
N THR A 583 -20.47 13.23 -11.60
CA THR A 583 -21.29 13.46 -10.40
C THR A 583 -22.75 13.24 -10.73
N ASP A 584 -23.66 13.42 -9.77
CA ASP A 584 -25.10 13.40 -10.00
C ASP A 584 -25.53 14.32 -11.16
N PHE A 585 -24.84 15.46 -11.38
CA PHE A 585 -25.10 16.38 -12.49
C PHE A 585 -24.99 15.75 -13.88
N GLY A 586 -24.04 14.85 -14.08
CA GLY A 586 -23.86 14.13 -15.35
C GLY A 586 -24.51 12.76 -15.36
N LEU A 587 -24.42 12.02 -14.25
CA LEU A 587 -24.84 10.63 -14.17
C LEU A 587 -26.35 10.45 -14.06
N VAL A 588 -27.09 11.36 -13.41
CA VAL A 588 -28.56 11.27 -13.36
C VAL A 588 -29.16 11.44 -14.76
N PRO A 589 -28.82 12.50 -15.54
CA PRO A 589 -29.28 12.59 -16.93
C PRO A 589 -28.83 11.42 -17.81
N ALA A 590 -27.61 10.91 -17.62
CA ALA A 590 -27.12 9.74 -18.35
C ALA A 590 -27.92 8.45 -18.05
N ALA A 591 -28.23 8.19 -16.78
CA ALA A 591 -29.07 7.06 -16.40
C ALA A 591 -30.49 7.21 -16.98
N LEU A 592 -31.05 8.42 -16.95
CA LEU A 592 -32.40 8.71 -17.46
C LEU A 592 -32.55 8.43 -18.96
N ILE A 593 -31.50 8.54 -19.76
CA ILE A 593 -31.54 8.18 -21.19
C ILE A 593 -31.24 6.69 -21.43
N GLY A 594 -31.03 5.91 -20.36
CA GLY A 594 -30.75 4.47 -20.41
C GLY A 594 -29.31 4.15 -20.78
N MET A 595 -28.37 5.08 -20.56
CA MET A 595 -26.94 4.85 -20.74
C MET A 595 -26.41 3.87 -19.67
N ASP A 596 -25.45 3.04 -20.05
CA ASP A 596 -24.76 2.12 -19.12
C ASP A 596 -23.78 2.90 -18.23
N VAL A 597 -24.32 3.51 -17.17
CA VAL A 597 -23.56 4.32 -16.21
C VAL A 597 -22.55 3.49 -15.41
N ARG A 598 -22.83 2.20 -15.20
CA ARG A 598 -21.90 1.25 -14.60
C ARG A 598 -20.66 1.08 -15.46
N LYS A 599 -20.83 0.79 -16.74
CA LYS A 599 -19.71 0.70 -17.69
C LYS A 599 -18.96 2.02 -17.83
N LEU A 600 -19.64 3.17 -17.77
CA LEU A 600 -18.97 4.47 -17.76
C LEU A 600 -18.05 4.60 -16.53
N LEU A 601 -18.56 4.32 -15.33
CA LEU A 601 -17.80 4.41 -14.08
C LEU A 601 -16.67 3.39 -14.01
N ASP A 602 -16.89 2.15 -14.45
CA ASP A 602 -15.84 1.12 -14.53
C ASP A 602 -14.68 1.59 -15.43
N ARG A 603 -14.99 2.25 -16.55
CA ARG A 603 -13.97 2.82 -17.45
C ARG A 603 -13.28 4.04 -16.85
N ALA A 604 -14.00 4.86 -16.10
CA ALA A 604 -13.42 5.98 -15.35
C ALA A 604 -12.48 5.49 -14.25
N ARG A 605 -12.82 4.39 -13.57
CA ARG A 605 -11.96 3.75 -12.56
C ARG A 605 -10.66 3.26 -13.16
N VAL A 606 -10.72 2.57 -14.30
CA VAL A 606 -9.51 2.18 -15.05
C VAL A 606 -8.65 3.40 -15.40
N ALA A 607 -9.26 4.54 -15.75
CA ALA A 607 -8.51 5.77 -16.01
C ALA A 607 -7.85 6.34 -14.73
N ALA A 608 -8.51 6.29 -13.58
CA ALA A 608 -7.94 6.67 -12.29
C ALA A 608 -6.79 5.73 -11.88
N GLU A 609 -7.00 4.41 -11.94
CA GLU A 609 -5.99 3.37 -11.70
C GLU A 609 -4.74 3.58 -12.58
N ASN A 610 -4.92 3.92 -13.86
CA ASN A 610 -3.83 4.22 -14.79
C ASN A 610 -3.00 5.45 -14.40
N ASN A 611 -3.46 6.27 -13.46
CA ASN A 611 -2.75 7.44 -12.98
C ASN A 611 -2.41 7.34 -11.49
N ALA A 612 -2.64 6.20 -10.83
CA ALA A 612 -2.38 5.99 -9.40
C ALA A 612 -0.93 6.33 -8.99
N ILE A 613 -0.71 6.58 -7.70
CA ILE A 613 0.61 7.03 -7.18
C ILE A 613 1.72 6.03 -7.50
N CYS A 614 1.42 4.74 -7.40
CA CYS A 614 2.34 3.64 -7.71
C CYS A 614 2.57 3.43 -9.22
N VAL A 615 1.82 4.12 -10.10
CA VAL A 615 2.02 4.02 -11.54
C VAL A 615 3.11 5.01 -11.97
N PRO A 616 4.15 4.55 -12.68
CA PRO A 616 5.18 5.42 -13.23
C PRO A 616 4.62 6.50 -14.14
N LEU A 617 5.24 7.68 -14.08
CA LEU A 617 4.85 8.82 -14.93
C LEU A 617 4.94 8.53 -16.43
N ASP A 618 5.83 7.63 -16.87
CA ASP A 618 5.99 7.24 -18.27
C ASP A 618 4.96 6.17 -18.75
N ALA A 619 4.18 5.62 -17.81
CA ALA A 619 3.06 4.72 -18.05
C ALA A 619 1.70 5.41 -17.84
N ALA A 620 1.65 6.46 -17.02
CA ALA A 620 0.42 7.10 -16.59
C ALA A 620 -0.22 7.99 -17.67
N SER A 621 -1.40 7.60 -18.15
CA SER A 621 -2.01 8.17 -19.36
C SER A 621 -2.29 9.67 -19.28
N GLY A 622 -2.89 10.12 -18.17
CA GLY A 622 -3.21 11.52 -17.92
C GLY A 622 -1.97 12.38 -17.72
N TYR A 623 -0.95 11.86 -17.04
CA TYR A 623 0.32 12.57 -16.84
C TYR A 623 1.08 12.75 -18.15
N LEU A 624 1.13 11.72 -18.99
CA LEU A 624 1.73 11.78 -20.32
C LEU A 624 1.03 12.83 -21.19
N LEU A 625 -0.30 12.83 -21.23
CA LEU A 625 -1.06 13.84 -21.97
C LEU A 625 -0.80 15.26 -21.43
N GLY A 626 -0.84 15.44 -20.11
CA GLY A 626 -0.58 16.72 -19.46
C GLY A 626 0.83 17.26 -19.71
N ALA A 627 1.86 16.39 -19.66
CA ALA A 627 3.23 16.76 -19.96
C ALA A 627 3.42 17.17 -21.43
N ALA A 628 2.82 16.42 -22.37
CA ALA A 628 2.88 16.74 -23.79
C ALA A 628 2.21 18.09 -24.09
N LEU A 629 0.97 18.29 -23.63
CA LEU A 629 0.25 19.55 -23.81
C LEU A 629 1.00 20.71 -23.13
N GLY A 630 1.48 20.54 -21.90
CA GLY A 630 2.18 21.57 -21.14
C GLY A 630 3.50 22.03 -21.77
N GLU A 631 4.20 21.16 -22.50
CA GLU A 631 5.44 21.53 -23.19
C GLU A 631 5.20 22.13 -24.58
N VAL A 632 4.24 21.61 -25.35
CA VAL A 632 3.92 22.16 -26.68
C VAL A 632 3.27 23.54 -26.57
N THR A 633 2.44 23.76 -25.53
CA THR A 633 1.73 25.03 -25.31
C THR A 633 2.61 26.25 -25.12
N LYS A 634 3.89 26.05 -24.79
CA LYS A 634 4.87 27.14 -24.66
C LYS A 634 5.20 27.80 -26.00
N GLN A 635 4.91 27.14 -27.13
CA GLN A 635 5.18 27.65 -28.47
C GLN A 635 3.94 27.67 -29.37
N ARG A 636 2.98 26.79 -29.12
CA ARG A 636 1.73 26.68 -29.89
C ARG A 636 0.53 26.89 -28.97
N ASN A 637 -0.31 27.86 -29.24
CA ASN A 637 -1.37 28.28 -28.31
C ASN A 637 -2.77 27.80 -28.71
N LYS A 638 -2.90 26.95 -29.73
CA LYS A 638 -4.18 26.42 -30.21
C LYS A 638 -4.15 24.89 -30.23
N LEU A 639 -5.18 24.24 -29.69
CA LEU A 639 -5.35 22.76 -29.70
C LEU A 639 -6.41 22.38 -30.74
N THR A 640 -6.04 21.68 -31.80
CA THR A 640 -7.04 21.15 -32.72
C THR A 640 -7.51 19.78 -32.25
N ILE A 641 -8.84 19.58 -32.16
CA ILE A 641 -9.43 18.33 -31.65
C ILE A 641 -10.19 17.62 -32.78
N PHE A 642 -9.73 16.42 -33.13
CA PHE A 642 -10.42 15.53 -34.08
C PHE A 642 -11.00 14.31 -33.38
N THR A 643 -12.20 13.93 -33.78
CA THR A 643 -12.89 12.75 -33.28
C THR A 643 -13.52 11.97 -34.43
N SER A 644 -13.81 10.68 -34.21
CA SER A 644 -14.68 9.94 -35.12
C SER A 644 -16.08 10.54 -35.16
N SER A 645 -16.85 10.24 -36.21
CA SER A 645 -18.22 10.76 -36.38
C SER A 645 -19.16 10.42 -35.22
N SER A 646 -18.99 9.24 -34.62
CA SER A 646 -19.70 8.79 -33.41
C SER A 646 -19.45 9.66 -32.18
N LEU A 647 -18.34 10.41 -32.15
CA LEU A 647 -17.95 11.27 -31.03
C LEU A 647 -17.95 12.75 -31.45
N SER A 648 -18.68 13.12 -32.50
CA SER A 648 -18.72 14.47 -33.08
C SER A 648 -19.07 15.60 -32.09
N HIS A 649 -19.76 15.29 -30.99
CA HIS A 649 -20.12 16.27 -29.94
C HIS A 649 -19.12 16.32 -28.77
N PHE A 650 -18.14 15.41 -28.74
CA PHE A 650 -17.11 15.37 -27.71
C PHE A 650 -16.19 16.61 -27.70
N PRO A 651 -15.75 17.16 -28.85
CA PRO A 651 -14.89 18.34 -28.86
C PRO A 651 -15.52 19.56 -28.18
N ALA A 652 -16.84 19.77 -28.34
CA ALA A 652 -17.55 20.90 -27.71
C ALA A 652 -17.55 20.81 -26.18
N TRP A 653 -17.67 19.59 -25.63
CA TRP A 653 -17.53 19.39 -24.19
C TRP A 653 -16.08 19.61 -23.72
N LEU A 654 -15.09 19.09 -24.45
CA LEU A 654 -13.67 19.30 -24.14
C LEU A 654 -13.25 20.77 -24.21
N GLU A 655 -13.80 21.53 -25.16
CA GLU A 655 -13.52 22.96 -25.31
C GLU A 655 -13.76 23.70 -23.99
N GLN A 656 -14.90 23.45 -23.35
CA GLN A 656 -15.20 24.02 -22.04
C GLN A 656 -14.16 23.63 -20.99
N LEU A 657 -13.87 22.32 -20.88
CA LEU A 657 -12.92 21.80 -19.88
C LEU A 657 -11.55 22.47 -20.01
N ILE A 658 -11.07 22.62 -21.23
CA ILE A 658 -9.72 23.10 -21.52
C ILE A 658 -9.64 24.62 -21.44
N ALA A 659 -10.54 25.33 -22.13
CA ALA A 659 -10.50 26.79 -22.18
C ALA A 659 -10.73 27.41 -20.79
N GLU A 660 -11.75 26.95 -20.06
CA GLU A 660 -12.06 27.50 -18.73
C GLU A 660 -11.06 27.08 -17.65
N SER A 661 -10.40 25.92 -17.80
CA SER A 661 -9.41 25.45 -16.80
C SER A 661 -8.03 26.05 -17.02
N THR A 662 -7.60 26.19 -18.27
CA THR A 662 -6.21 26.57 -18.60
C THR A 662 -6.03 28.05 -18.88
N GLY A 663 -7.08 28.79 -19.25
CA GLY A 663 -7.05 30.20 -19.70
C GLY A 663 -6.80 31.26 -18.62
N LYS A 664 -6.02 30.97 -17.59
CA LYS A 664 -5.77 31.87 -16.44
C LYS A 664 -4.40 32.54 -16.54
N ASP A 665 -4.27 33.73 -15.96
CA ASP A 665 -2.99 34.47 -15.86
C ASP A 665 -2.28 34.69 -17.22
N GLY A 666 -3.06 34.84 -18.30
CA GLY A 666 -2.53 34.97 -19.66
C GLY A 666 -1.85 33.71 -20.20
N LYS A 667 -1.98 32.58 -19.49
CA LYS A 667 -1.56 31.24 -19.90
C LYS A 667 -2.80 30.48 -20.39
N GLY A 668 -2.60 29.48 -21.24
CA GLY A 668 -3.68 28.60 -21.69
C GLY A 668 -3.52 28.14 -23.13
N ILE A 669 -4.36 27.18 -23.50
CA ILE A 669 -4.47 26.69 -24.87
C ILE A 669 -5.91 26.93 -25.35
N VAL A 670 -6.04 27.49 -26.55
CA VAL A 670 -7.34 27.75 -27.18
C VAL A 670 -7.76 26.48 -27.92
N PRO A 671 -8.83 25.78 -27.50
CA PRO A 671 -9.36 24.65 -28.25
C PRO A 671 -9.97 25.14 -29.55
N ILE A 672 -9.70 24.45 -30.65
CA ILE A 672 -10.33 24.69 -31.94
C ILE A 672 -11.17 23.46 -32.29
N VAL A 673 -12.48 23.62 -32.12
CA VAL A 673 -13.47 22.60 -32.46
C VAL A 673 -13.92 22.79 -33.92
N ASN A 674 -14.24 21.69 -34.60
CA ASN A 674 -14.74 21.68 -35.99
C ASN A 674 -13.77 22.26 -37.04
N GLU A 675 -12.46 22.18 -36.81
CA GLU A 675 -11.49 22.55 -37.85
C GLU A 675 -11.53 21.55 -39.01
N PRO A 676 -11.37 21.98 -40.28
CA PRO A 676 -11.27 21.05 -41.41
C PRO A 676 -10.09 20.10 -41.22
N PHE A 677 -10.24 18.83 -41.61
CA PHE A 677 -9.14 17.86 -41.59
C PHE A 677 -8.23 18.08 -42.81
N LEU A 678 -7.00 18.54 -42.57
CA LEU A 678 -6.01 18.94 -43.57
C LEU A 678 -4.66 18.26 -43.30
N SER A 679 -3.71 18.39 -44.24
CA SER A 679 -2.33 17.97 -43.98
C SER A 679 -1.67 18.89 -42.93
N PRO A 680 -0.71 18.39 -42.13
CA PRO A 680 -0.07 19.19 -41.09
C PRO A 680 0.53 20.52 -41.56
N GLU A 681 1.05 20.57 -42.80
CA GLU A 681 1.66 21.76 -43.40
C GLU A 681 0.64 22.83 -43.79
N SER A 682 -0.63 22.45 -43.91
CA SER A 682 -1.74 23.34 -44.26
C SER A 682 -2.30 24.10 -43.06
N TYR A 683 -1.97 23.67 -41.84
CA TYR A 683 -2.34 24.40 -40.63
C TYR A 683 -1.36 25.54 -40.33
N PRO A 684 -1.84 26.65 -39.73
CA PRO A 684 -0.94 27.65 -39.19
C PRO A 684 -0.01 27.06 -38.11
N LYS A 685 1.20 27.61 -37.97
CA LYS A 685 2.23 27.10 -37.04
C LYS A 685 1.87 27.20 -35.55
N ASP A 686 0.74 27.81 -35.23
CA ASP A 686 0.22 27.97 -33.86
C ASP A 686 -0.65 26.79 -33.39
N ARG A 687 -0.94 25.81 -34.27
CA ARG A 687 -1.75 24.60 -34.00
C ARG A 687 -0.94 23.45 -33.42
N LEU A 688 -1.40 22.86 -32.32
CA LEU A 688 -1.02 21.52 -31.88
C LEU A 688 -1.95 20.48 -32.52
#